data_AF-A0A2D6LM91-F1
#
_entry.id   AF-A0A2D6LM91-F1
#
_cell.length_a   1.000
_cell.length_b   1.000
_cell.length_c   1.000
_cell.angle_alpha   90.00
_cell.angle_beta   90.00
_cell.angle_gamma   90.00
#
_symmetry.space_group_name_H-M   'P 1'
#
loop_
_entity.id
_entity.type
_entity.pdbx_description
1 polymer ?
#
loop_
_entity_poly.entity_id
_entity_poly.type
_entity_poly.pdbx_seq_one_letter_code
_entity_poly.pdbx_strand_id
1 'polypeptide(L)'
;MDSQGSLSSVPRQHPSDTTGSAAVKPLGTEQVLDLVGELESRLGALKQWQRENQRHVDQLTAQDREVQGQRGELKRKVDYLSHRRDRLRQMRAAIGQRRTELENREKTFAAREARLTNKQAKLNNLQDEIGQRQSQLGSQIAQFKEDEREFDGQRKTYSGHIAELERQHAELTQREETLCCREEALDHGSQELKTLSFELESKRTDIKQQQHRAQAQREMLADQAAQINKLHCQVESERAELDDRQVRLDEQAGQLEQLRDDLTRQQAQQVEQGQADLAGLEEMGADMKQCERKLAENRADMARASRKVDDEKDKLKEQAKQLRTQSKKIDLRVVQLKQADAATISRKKRVHRYRELLRVRSHDLDVEKRNIQSLEQQCQSLLQQRRMLIDVKHFLETSESHMIRRWAVHKMATLVITAVLALCALAAVSYQAGQRLAQPVWRATAMVELPDIVGIANSASLSAAQWLAQCKQLTLSDAVMAETTNQLKQRGIQEYENAATLHASLVDSITMSPGIGKQIEIQLWGSDKQMVVYVLESVTRAILSHQVAKARALNRQIAARIVKTATRDAQPLEDKRIALAMQIFVGAIMLAIVAGAVVWFMLRRASSVFDDLESDDLTHLETESLWPGSQVLNGPGGD
;
A
#
# COMPACT_ATOMS: atom_id res chain seq x y z
N MET A 1 -82.41 -74.90 -22.06
CA MET A 1 -82.95 -74.38 -23.34
C MET A 1 -82.67 -75.43 -24.40
N ASP A 2 -83.26 -76.62 -24.37
CA ASP A 2 -84.69 -77.01 -24.29
C ASP A 2 -85.54 -76.48 -25.44
N SER A 3 -85.85 -77.38 -26.39
CA SER A 3 -87.11 -77.52 -27.15
C SER A 3 -86.86 -78.59 -28.24
N GLN A 4 -87.29 -79.85 -28.08
CA GLN A 4 -88.62 -80.42 -28.39
C GLN A 4 -89.09 -80.19 -29.84
N GLY A 5 -89.21 -81.28 -30.62
CA GLY A 5 -90.49 -81.77 -31.19
C GLY A 5 -90.38 -81.76 -32.73
N SER A 6 -90.93 -82.66 -33.55
CA SER A 6 -91.97 -83.67 -33.38
C SER A 6 -91.88 -84.72 -34.51
N LEU A 7 -92.44 -85.90 -34.21
CA LEU A 7 -92.68 -87.04 -35.08
C LEU A 7 -93.69 -86.74 -36.21
N SER A 8 -93.60 -87.44 -37.34
CA SER A 8 -94.76 -87.83 -38.15
C SER A 8 -94.50 -89.10 -38.96
N SER A 9 -95.56 -89.87 -39.09
CA SER A 9 -95.75 -91.29 -39.31
C SER A 9 -95.72 -91.79 -40.77
N VAL A 10 -95.36 -93.06 -40.90
CA VAL A 10 -95.51 -93.99 -42.05
C VAL A 10 -97.02 -94.14 -42.43
N PRO A 11 -97.39 -94.69 -43.62
CA PRO A 11 -97.65 -96.12 -43.68
C PRO A 11 -97.24 -96.84 -44.97
N ARG A 12 -96.92 -98.12 -44.75
CA ARG A 12 -96.55 -99.20 -45.67
C ARG A 12 -97.82 -100.00 -45.97
N GLN A 13 -98.13 -100.31 -47.23
CA GLN A 13 -99.18 -101.28 -47.57
C GLN A 13 -98.69 -102.22 -48.68
N HIS A 14 -98.80 -103.51 -48.38
CA HIS A 14 -98.67 -104.67 -49.26
C HIS A 14 -99.91 -105.56 -49.01
N PRO A 15 -100.16 -106.57 -49.88
CA PRO A 15 -101.46 -106.86 -50.46
C PRO A 15 -102.21 -107.97 -49.71
N SER A 16 -103.50 -108.12 -50.03
CA SER A 16 -104.28 -109.29 -49.63
C SER A 16 -105.19 -109.74 -50.75
N ASP A 17 -105.07 -111.04 -51.03
CA ASP A 17 -105.84 -111.87 -51.93
C ASP A 17 -107.37 -111.78 -51.72
N THR A 18 -108.14 -111.93 -52.79
CA THR A 18 -109.45 -112.58 -52.72
C THR A 18 -109.69 -113.43 -53.96
N THR A 19 -109.84 -114.70 -53.68
CA THR A 19 -110.26 -115.85 -54.48
C THR A 19 -111.67 -115.70 -55.07
N GLY A 20 -111.84 -116.04 -56.35
CA GLY A 20 -113.13 -116.23 -57.01
C GLY A 20 -113.13 -117.52 -57.82
N SER A 21 -113.62 -118.59 -57.19
CA SER A 21 -113.84 -119.93 -57.72
C SER A 21 -115.26 -120.03 -58.32
N ALA A 22 -115.42 -120.54 -59.55
CA ALA A 22 -116.65 -121.22 -59.99
C ALA A 22 -116.53 -121.94 -61.35
N ALA A 23 -116.69 -123.27 -61.28
CA ALA A 23 -117.43 -124.15 -62.20
C ALA A 23 -116.90 -124.42 -63.63
N VAL A 24 -116.11 -125.49 -63.71
CA VAL A 24 -115.70 -126.23 -64.91
C VAL A 24 -116.88 -127.05 -65.47
N LYS A 25 -117.24 -126.81 -66.74
CA LYS A 25 -118.04 -127.72 -67.59
C LYS A 25 -117.07 -128.64 -68.37
N PRO A 26 -117.44 -129.88 -68.71
CA PRO A 26 -116.53 -130.80 -69.42
C PRO A 26 -116.31 -130.35 -70.86
N LEU A 27 -115.05 -130.05 -71.20
CA LEU A 27 -114.65 -129.44 -72.47
C LEU A 27 -114.33 -130.52 -73.52
N GLY A 28 -114.91 -130.35 -74.72
CA GLY A 28 -114.60 -131.15 -75.91
C GLY A 28 -113.24 -130.78 -76.51
N THR A 29 -112.66 -131.68 -77.30
CA THR A 29 -111.31 -131.60 -77.87
C THR A 29 -110.98 -130.34 -78.69
N GLU A 30 -111.96 -129.50 -79.06
CA GLU A 30 -111.75 -128.16 -79.65
C GLU A 30 -111.30 -127.10 -78.62
N GLN A 31 -111.70 -127.23 -77.35
CA GLN A 31 -111.36 -126.24 -76.32
C GLN A 31 -109.95 -126.39 -75.75
N VAL A 32 -109.32 -127.56 -75.92
CA VAL A 32 -107.90 -127.74 -75.55
C VAL A 32 -107.00 -126.91 -76.48
N LEU A 33 -107.40 -126.74 -77.75
CA LEU A 33 -106.71 -125.86 -78.69
C LEU A 33 -106.91 -124.37 -78.35
N ASP A 34 -108.11 -123.97 -77.91
CA ASP A 34 -108.35 -122.60 -77.42
C ASP A 34 -107.55 -122.30 -76.13
N LEU A 35 -107.43 -123.25 -75.21
CA LEU A 35 -106.60 -123.13 -73.99
C LEU A 35 -105.11 -123.03 -74.32
N VAL A 36 -104.62 -123.76 -75.32
CA VAL A 36 -103.24 -123.64 -75.81
C VAL A 36 -103.04 -122.28 -76.49
N GLY A 37 -103.97 -121.82 -77.31
CA GLY A 37 -103.95 -120.47 -77.90
C GLY A 37 -104.00 -119.37 -76.84
N GLU A 38 -104.76 -119.54 -75.76
CA GLU A 38 -104.81 -118.61 -74.63
C GLU A 38 -103.50 -118.64 -73.81
N LEU A 39 -102.89 -119.81 -73.60
CA LEU A 39 -101.59 -119.92 -72.94
C LEU A 39 -100.47 -119.30 -73.77
N GLU A 40 -100.48 -119.48 -75.09
CA GLU A 40 -99.53 -118.83 -76.00
C GLU A 40 -99.72 -117.31 -76.02
N SER A 41 -100.97 -116.84 -76.01
CA SER A 41 -101.31 -115.42 -75.87
C SER A 41 -100.83 -114.85 -74.53
N ARG A 42 -101.07 -115.57 -73.41
CA ARG A 42 -100.58 -115.19 -72.08
C ARG A 42 -99.05 -115.22 -71.97
N LEU A 43 -98.39 -116.18 -72.61
CA LEU A 43 -96.93 -116.25 -72.68
C LEU A 43 -96.35 -115.11 -73.54
N GLY A 44 -97.04 -114.75 -74.63
CA GLY A 44 -96.75 -113.57 -75.44
C GLY A 44 -96.87 -112.28 -74.63
N ALA A 45 -97.97 -112.13 -73.87
CA ALA A 45 -98.20 -111.01 -72.96
C ALA A 45 -97.18 -110.98 -71.83
N LEU A 46 -96.79 -112.12 -71.25
CA LEU A 46 -95.76 -112.21 -70.21
C LEU A 46 -94.38 -111.83 -70.75
N LYS A 47 -94.00 -112.28 -71.95
CA LYS A 47 -92.75 -111.87 -72.61
C LYS A 47 -92.76 -110.40 -72.99
N GLN A 48 -93.91 -109.85 -73.35
CA GLN A 48 -94.08 -108.42 -73.61
C GLN A 48 -93.94 -107.63 -72.31
N TRP A 49 -94.61 -108.05 -71.23
CA TRP A 49 -94.49 -107.48 -69.90
C TRP A 49 -93.08 -107.58 -69.36
N GLN A 50 -92.37 -108.70 -69.56
CA GLN A 50 -90.97 -108.85 -69.16
C GLN A 50 -90.06 -107.88 -69.94
N ARG A 51 -90.28 -107.71 -71.25
CA ARG A 51 -89.57 -106.72 -72.06
C ARG A 51 -89.87 -105.29 -71.61
N GLU A 52 -91.12 -105.00 -71.26
CA GLU A 52 -91.56 -103.70 -70.75
C GLU A 52 -90.98 -103.42 -69.36
N ASN A 53 -91.00 -104.40 -68.47
CA ASN A 53 -90.43 -104.29 -67.14
C ASN A 53 -88.90 -104.17 -67.20
N GLN A 54 -88.24 -104.88 -68.13
CA GLN A 54 -86.81 -104.67 -68.40
C GLN A 54 -86.54 -103.26 -68.90
N ARG A 55 -87.36 -102.72 -69.81
CA ARG A 55 -87.26 -101.32 -70.24
C ARG A 55 -87.45 -100.34 -69.08
N HIS A 56 -88.40 -100.60 -68.18
CA HIS A 56 -88.59 -99.78 -66.98
C HIS A 56 -87.40 -99.87 -66.02
N VAL A 57 -86.82 -101.05 -65.82
CA VAL A 57 -85.59 -101.22 -65.03
C VAL A 57 -84.42 -100.49 -65.69
N ASP A 58 -84.25 -100.62 -67.00
CA ASP A 58 -83.20 -99.92 -67.74
C ASP A 58 -83.42 -98.39 -67.66
N GLN A 59 -84.67 -97.92 -67.73
CA GLN A 59 -85.02 -96.51 -67.56
C GLN A 59 -84.77 -96.02 -66.14
N LEU A 60 -85.14 -96.78 -65.11
CA LEU A 60 -84.88 -96.46 -63.71
C LEU A 60 -83.38 -96.47 -63.40
N THR A 61 -82.61 -97.40 -63.95
CA THR A 61 -81.15 -97.40 -63.80
C THR A 61 -80.50 -96.25 -64.56
N ALA A 62 -81.04 -95.84 -65.71
CA ALA A 62 -80.61 -94.62 -66.40
C ALA A 62 -80.93 -93.37 -65.58
N GLN A 63 -82.13 -93.26 -65.02
CA GLN A 63 -82.52 -92.18 -64.12
C GLN A 63 -81.68 -92.15 -62.84
N ASP A 64 -81.38 -93.31 -62.25
CA ASP A 64 -80.51 -93.39 -61.07
C ASP A 64 -79.09 -92.92 -61.40
N ARG A 65 -78.53 -93.32 -62.56
CA ARG A 65 -77.24 -92.81 -63.04
C ARG A 65 -77.26 -91.29 -63.24
N GLU A 66 -78.33 -90.74 -63.80
CA GLU A 66 -78.50 -89.30 -63.97
C GLU A 66 -78.57 -88.56 -62.63
N VAL A 67 -79.37 -89.06 -61.69
CA VAL A 67 -79.49 -88.51 -60.34
C VAL A 67 -78.16 -88.60 -59.59
N GLN A 68 -77.42 -89.70 -59.73
CA GLN A 68 -76.07 -89.83 -59.17
C GLN A 68 -75.09 -88.82 -59.80
N GLY A 69 -75.19 -88.59 -61.11
CA GLY A 69 -74.43 -87.56 -61.81
C GLY A 69 -74.73 -86.15 -61.26
N GLN A 70 -76.01 -85.79 -61.17
CA GLN A 70 -76.46 -84.52 -60.61
C GLN A 70 -76.04 -84.35 -59.15
N ARG A 71 -76.10 -85.42 -58.34
CA ARG A 71 -75.63 -85.41 -56.95
C ARG A 71 -74.12 -85.20 -56.87
N GLY A 72 -73.35 -85.79 -57.78
CA GLY A 72 -71.92 -85.57 -57.93
C GLY A 72 -71.59 -84.12 -58.27
N GLU A 73 -72.31 -83.52 -59.21
CA GLU A 73 -72.15 -82.10 -59.57
C GLU A 73 -72.56 -81.16 -58.43
N LEU A 74 -73.67 -81.45 -57.76
CA LEU A 74 -74.13 -80.66 -56.62
C LEU A 74 -73.12 -80.72 -55.47
N LYS A 75 -72.54 -81.89 -55.20
CA LYS A 75 -71.46 -82.04 -54.22
C LYS A 75 -70.26 -81.16 -54.57
N ARG A 76 -69.78 -81.19 -55.82
CA ARG A 76 -68.70 -80.32 -56.29
C ARG A 76 -69.04 -78.83 -56.15
N LYS A 77 -70.28 -78.43 -56.46
CA LYS A 77 -70.76 -77.05 -56.26
C LYS A 77 -70.78 -76.66 -54.78
N VAL A 78 -71.22 -77.56 -53.90
CA VAL A 78 -71.20 -77.34 -52.44
C VAL A 78 -69.78 -77.18 -51.93
N ASP A 79 -68.85 -78.05 -52.35
CA ASP A 79 -67.44 -77.99 -51.97
C ASP A 79 -66.80 -76.67 -52.46
N TYR A 80 -67.07 -76.27 -53.71
CA TYR A 80 -66.63 -74.98 -54.26
C TYR A 80 -67.18 -73.78 -53.48
N LEU A 81 -68.48 -73.78 -53.15
CA LEU A 81 -69.09 -72.70 -52.37
C LEU A 81 -68.58 -72.68 -50.93
N SER A 82 -68.28 -73.84 -50.34
CA SER A 82 -67.63 -73.93 -49.03
C SER A 82 -66.25 -73.29 -49.07
N HIS A 83 -65.42 -73.68 -50.03
CA HIS A 83 -64.08 -73.11 -50.19
C HIS A 83 -64.12 -71.59 -50.45
N ARG A 84 -65.05 -71.12 -51.28
CA ARG A 84 -65.25 -69.68 -51.53
C ARG A 84 -65.69 -68.94 -50.27
N ARG A 85 -66.54 -69.54 -49.44
CA ARG A 85 -66.99 -68.98 -48.16
C ARG A 85 -65.85 -68.86 -47.17
N ASP A 86 -65.00 -69.88 -47.07
CA ASP A 86 -63.82 -69.87 -46.21
C ASP A 86 -62.83 -68.79 -46.66
N ARG A 87 -62.58 -68.66 -47.96
CA ARG A 87 -61.77 -67.58 -48.52
C ARG A 87 -62.33 -66.19 -48.20
N LEU A 88 -63.64 -65.99 -48.33
CA LEU A 88 -64.29 -64.72 -47.96
C LEU A 88 -64.19 -64.45 -46.45
N ARG A 89 -64.29 -65.48 -45.61
CA ARG A 89 -64.10 -65.37 -44.17
C ARG A 89 -62.67 -64.93 -43.82
N GLN A 90 -61.67 -65.53 -44.47
CA GLN A 90 -60.26 -65.14 -44.33
C GLN A 90 -60.02 -63.71 -44.79
N MET A 91 -60.55 -63.30 -45.95
CA MET A 91 -60.45 -61.91 -46.42
C MET A 91 -61.10 -60.92 -45.46
N ARG A 92 -62.29 -61.25 -44.92
CA ARG A 92 -62.96 -60.40 -43.92
C ARG A 92 -62.14 -60.28 -42.64
N ALA A 93 -61.53 -61.37 -42.18
CA ALA A 93 -60.64 -61.34 -41.02
C ALA A 93 -59.40 -60.47 -41.28
N ALA A 94 -58.76 -60.61 -42.45
CA ALA A 94 -57.60 -59.79 -42.83
C ALA A 94 -57.94 -58.29 -42.95
N ILE A 95 -59.11 -57.95 -43.49
CA ILE A 95 -59.60 -56.56 -43.53
C ILE A 95 -59.84 -56.04 -42.10
N GLY A 96 -60.42 -56.86 -41.23
CA GLY A 96 -60.60 -56.53 -39.81
C GLY A 96 -59.27 -56.21 -39.11
N GLN A 97 -58.25 -57.07 -39.30
CA GLN A 97 -56.90 -56.84 -38.76
C GLN A 97 -56.27 -55.56 -39.30
N ARG A 98 -56.31 -55.32 -40.61
CA ARG A 98 -55.78 -54.08 -41.22
C ARG A 98 -56.48 -52.84 -40.68
N ARG A 99 -57.81 -52.89 -40.47
CA ARG A 99 -58.55 -51.78 -39.87
C ARG A 99 -58.08 -51.48 -38.45
N THR A 100 -57.91 -52.51 -37.62
CA THR A 100 -57.38 -52.33 -36.25
C THR A 100 -55.93 -51.81 -36.25
N GLU A 101 -55.10 -52.25 -37.20
CA GLU A 101 -53.73 -51.75 -37.34
C GLU A 101 -53.72 -50.26 -37.75
N LEU A 102 -54.56 -49.87 -38.70
CA LEU A 102 -54.70 -48.47 -39.11
C LEU A 102 -55.21 -47.59 -37.97
N GLU A 103 -56.21 -48.04 -37.22
CA GLU A 103 -56.71 -47.30 -36.04
C GLU A 103 -55.62 -47.13 -34.99
N ASN A 104 -54.82 -48.17 -34.74
CA ASN A 104 -53.68 -48.07 -33.82
C ASN A 104 -52.61 -47.10 -34.35
N ARG A 105 -52.30 -47.13 -35.64
CA ARG A 105 -51.35 -46.19 -36.26
C ARG A 105 -51.86 -44.76 -36.15
N GLU A 106 -53.13 -44.50 -36.43
CA GLU A 106 -53.77 -43.19 -36.29
C GLU A 106 -53.64 -42.66 -34.86
N LYS A 107 -53.94 -43.50 -33.84
CA LYS A 107 -53.73 -43.16 -32.43
C LYS A 107 -52.27 -42.81 -32.13
N THR A 108 -51.31 -43.55 -32.68
CA THR A 108 -49.88 -43.23 -32.49
C THR A 108 -49.45 -41.94 -33.18
N PHE A 109 -50.01 -41.62 -34.35
CA PHE A 109 -49.75 -40.36 -35.04
C PHE A 109 -50.34 -39.18 -34.28
N ALA A 110 -51.59 -39.26 -33.83
CA ALA A 110 -52.21 -38.24 -33.00
C ALA A 110 -51.41 -38.00 -31.70
N ALA A 111 -50.93 -39.07 -31.06
CA ALA A 111 -50.06 -38.95 -29.88
C ALA A 111 -48.71 -38.30 -30.18
N ARG A 112 -48.12 -38.56 -31.36
CA ARG A 112 -46.87 -37.91 -31.80
C ARG A 112 -47.09 -36.43 -32.12
N GLU A 113 -48.19 -36.10 -32.78
CA GLU A 113 -48.57 -34.72 -33.09
C GLU A 113 -48.77 -33.91 -31.80
N ALA A 114 -49.51 -34.45 -30.83
CA ALA A 114 -49.66 -33.83 -29.51
C ALA A 114 -48.32 -33.63 -28.77
N ARG A 115 -47.36 -34.55 -28.93
CA ARG A 115 -46.00 -34.38 -28.37
C ARG A 115 -45.22 -33.28 -29.09
N LEU A 116 -45.36 -33.16 -30.41
CA LEU A 116 -44.70 -32.11 -31.19
C LEU A 116 -45.28 -30.73 -30.87
N THR A 117 -46.60 -30.60 -30.76
CA THR A 117 -47.23 -29.33 -30.37
C THR A 117 -46.82 -28.90 -28.96
N ASN A 118 -46.74 -29.84 -28.01
CA ASN A 118 -46.22 -29.57 -26.67
C ASN A 118 -44.75 -29.13 -26.70
N LYS A 119 -43.89 -29.81 -27.47
CA LYS A 119 -42.49 -29.38 -27.67
C LYS A 119 -42.40 -27.99 -28.29
N GLN A 120 -43.24 -27.68 -29.26
CA GLN A 120 -43.28 -26.35 -29.89
C GLN A 120 -43.68 -25.28 -28.88
N ALA A 121 -44.71 -25.51 -28.08
CA ALA A 121 -45.11 -24.59 -27.03
C ALA A 121 -43.99 -24.36 -26.00
N LYS A 122 -43.27 -25.42 -25.61
CA LYS A 122 -42.10 -25.30 -24.73
C LYS A 122 -40.96 -24.50 -25.35
N LEU A 123 -40.68 -24.68 -26.64
CA LEU A 123 -39.66 -23.90 -27.34
C LEU A 123 -40.02 -22.42 -27.42
N ASN A 124 -41.29 -22.10 -27.70
CA ASN A 124 -41.76 -20.72 -27.70
C ASN A 124 -41.63 -20.09 -26.31
N ASN A 125 -42.03 -20.80 -25.25
CA ASN A 125 -41.88 -20.30 -23.87
C ASN A 125 -40.40 -20.07 -23.48
N LEU A 126 -39.50 -20.97 -23.89
CA LEU A 126 -38.06 -20.78 -23.65
C LEU A 126 -37.51 -19.60 -24.44
N GLN A 127 -37.99 -19.38 -25.67
CA GLN A 127 -37.61 -18.22 -26.48
C GLN A 127 -38.07 -16.91 -25.82
N ASP A 128 -39.29 -16.87 -25.29
CA ASP A 128 -39.80 -15.71 -24.55
C ASP A 128 -39.00 -15.46 -23.27
N GLU A 129 -38.64 -16.51 -22.52
CA GLU A 129 -37.80 -16.40 -21.32
C GLU A 129 -36.39 -15.89 -21.65
N ILE A 130 -35.78 -16.37 -22.75
CA ILE A 130 -34.50 -15.86 -23.24
C ILE A 130 -34.62 -14.39 -23.61
N GLY A 131 -35.70 -13.98 -24.29
CA GLY A 131 -35.97 -12.58 -24.63
C GLY A 131 -36.07 -11.70 -23.38
N GLN A 132 -36.82 -12.13 -22.37
CA GLN A 132 -36.95 -11.41 -21.09
C GLN A 132 -35.61 -11.28 -20.38
N ARG A 133 -34.81 -12.36 -20.30
CA ARG A 133 -33.48 -12.31 -19.70
C ARG A 133 -32.52 -11.40 -20.46
N GLN A 134 -32.60 -11.37 -21.80
CA GLN A 134 -31.81 -10.43 -22.61
C GLN A 134 -32.19 -8.98 -22.33
N SER A 135 -33.49 -8.67 -22.22
CA SER A 135 -33.94 -7.33 -21.83
C SER A 135 -33.49 -6.94 -20.42
N GLN A 136 -33.55 -7.87 -19.46
CA GLN A 136 -33.07 -7.65 -18.10
C GLN A 136 -31.56 -7.43 -18.03
N LEU A 137 -30.77 -8.21 -18.77
CA LEU A 137 -29.32 -7.97 -18.89
C LEU A 137 -29.04 -6.63 -19.56
N GLY A 138 -29.82 -6.25 -20.57
CA GLY A 138 -29.72 -4.95 -21.22
C GLY A 138 -29.95 -3.79 -20.26
N SER A 139 -30.97 -3.86 -19.40
CA SER A 139 -31.22 -2.83 -18.39
C SER A 139 -30.15 -2.79 -17.30
N GLN A 140 -29.65 -3.94 -16.85
CA GLN A 140 -28.53 -4.02 -15.90
C GLN A 140 -27.24 -3.41 -16.48
N ILE A 141 -26.92 -3.69 -17.75
CA ILE A 141 -25.77 -3.08 -18.43
C ILE A 141 -25.92 -1.56 -18.52
N ALA A 142 -27.14 -1.06 -18.78
CA ALA A 142 -27.39 0.38 -18.80
C ALA A 142 -27.23 1.02 -17.41
N GLN A 143 -27.70 0.35 -16.35
CA GLN A 143 -27.50 0.80 -14.96
C GLN A 143 -26.02 0.83 -14.59
N PHE A 144 -25.27 -0.24 -14.85
CA PHE A 144 -23.84 -0.26 -14.55
C PHE A 144 -23.05 0.83 -15.28
N LYS A 145 -23.43 1.17 -16.52
CA LYS A 145 -22.81 2.30 -17.24
C LYS A 145 -23.13 3.66 -16.63
N GLU A 146 -24.30 3.80 -16.01
CA GLU A 146 -24.65 5.05 -15.32
C GLU A 146 -23.91 5.15 -13.98
N ASP A 147 -23.86 4.06 -13.21
CA ASP A 147 -23.08 3.98 -11.98
C ASP A 147 -21.59 4.25 -12.25
N GLU A 148 -21.03 3.72 -13.34
CA GLU A 148 -19.64 3.97 -13.76
C GLU A 148 -19.39 5.47 -14.03
N ARG A 149 -20.33 6.16 -14.69
CA ARG A 149 -20.25 7.62 -14.89
C ARG A 149 -20.34 8.39 -13.59
N GLU A 150 -21.20 7.95 -12.66
CA GLU A 150 -21.32 8.57 -11.34
C GLU A 150 -20.02 8.42 -10.55
N PHE A 151 -19.43 7.23 -10.52
CA PHE A 151 -18.14 6.98 -9.87
C PHE A 151 -17.01 7.79 -10.50
N ASP A 152 -16.96 7.92 -11.83
CA ASP A 152 -15.99 8.79 -12.50
C ASP A 152 -16.19 10.27 -12.14
N GLY A 153 -17.45 10.71 -12.01
CA GLY A 153 -17.80 12.04 -11.50
C GLY A 153 -17.31 12.27 -10.08
N GLN A 154 -17.62 11.35 -9.16
CA GLN A 154 -17.17 11.39 -7.77
C GLN A 154 -15.63 11.39 -7.68
N ARG A 155 -14.95 10.55 -8.48
CA ARG A 155 -13.49 10.48 -8.53
C ARG A 155 -12.87 11.81 -8.95
N LYS A 156 -13.45 12.51 -9.93
CA LYS A 156 -13.00 13.85 -10.33
C LYS A 156 -13.19 14.86 -9.20
N THR A 157 -14.32 14.82 -8.49
CA THR A 157 -14.57 15.69 -7.33
C THR A 157 -13.57 15.43 -6.20
N TYR A 158 -13.31 14.17 -5.84
CA TYR A 158 -12.30 13.83 -4.83
C TYR A 158 -10.89 14.24 -5.26
N SER A 159 -10.53 14.02 -6.53
CA SER A 159 -9.26 14.50 -7.06
C SER A 159 -9.12 16.03 -6.98
N GLY A 160 -10.21 16.77 -7.20
CA GLY A 160 -10.25 18.22 -7.03
C GLY A 160 -10.06 18.63 -5.57
N HIS A 161 -10.73 17.96 -4.63
CA HIS A 161 -10.54 18.22 -3.20
C HIS A 161 -9.11 17.91 -2.71
N ILE A 162 -8.49 16.83 -3.22
CA ILE A 162 -7.09 16.51 -2.88
C ILE A 162 -6.16 17.61 -3.37
N ALA A 163 -6.32 18.07 -4.62
CA ALA A 163 -5.50 19.16 -5.16
C ALA A 163 -5.69 20.48 -4.38
N GLU A 164 -6.91 20.77 -3.92
CA GLU A 164 -7.19 21.93 -3.07
C GLU A 164 -6.55 21.80 -1.67
N LEU A 165 -6.61 20.60 -1.06
CA LEU A 165 -5.94 20.34 0.21
C LEU A 165 -4.42 20.45 0.10
N GLU A 166 -3.83 19.95 -0.98
CA GLU A 166 -2.39 20.10 -1.26
C GLU A 166 -2.00 21.59 -1.41
N ARG A 167 -2.84 22.38 -2.09
CA ARG A 167 -2.65 23.83 -2.20
C ARG A 167 -2.70 24.52 -0.84
N GLN A 168 -3.68 24.19 -0.01
CA GLN A 168 -3.81 24.74 1.34
C GLN A 168 -2.62 24.36 2.23
N HIS A 169 -2.15 23.11 2.14
CA HIS A 169 -0.95 22.68 2.86
C HIS A 169 0.29 23.47 2.41
N ALA A 170 0.48 23.68 1.11
CA ALA A 170 1.58 24.48 0.59
C ALA A 170 1.51 25.94 1.09
N GLU A 171 0.31 26.53 1.14
CA GLU A 171 0.11 27.87 1.68
C GLU A 171 0.40 27.94 3.19
N LEU A 172 0.00 26.92 3.96
CA LEU A 172 0.30 26.84 5.39
C LEU A 172 1.79 26.71 5.66
N THR A 173 2.50 25.85 4.91
CA THR A 173 3.95 25.70 5.01
C THR A 173 4.66 27.02 4.68
N GLN A 174 4.24 27.73 3.64
CA GLN A 174 4.78 29.06 3.34
C GLN A 174 4.53 30.05 4.49
N ARG A 175 3.35 30.03 5.11
CA ARG A 175 3.06 30.87 6.28
C ARG A 175 3.95 30.52 7.47
N GLU A 176 4.17 29.24 7.75
CA GLU A 176 5.09 28.78 8.79
C GLU A 176 6.52 29.30 8.55
N GLU A 177 7.02 29.21 7.31
CA GLU A 177 8.34 29.76 6.96
C GLU A 177 8.40 31.28 7.19
N THR A 178 7.36 32.03 6.81
CA THR A 178 7.32 33.47 7.06
C THR A 178 7.24 33.82 8.55
N LEU A 179 6.58 32.99 9.36
CA LEU A 179 6.53 33.16 10.81
C LEU A 179 7.89 32.87 11.45
N CYS A 180 8.59 31.84 11.01
CA CYS A 180 9.96 31.52 11.44
C CYS A 180 10.92 32.70 11.18
N CYS A 181 10.90 33.24 9.94
CA CYS A 181 11.69 34.43 9.61
C CYS A 181 11.34 35.64 10.49
N ARG A 182 10.05 35.80 10.86
CA ARG A 182 9.61 36.90 11.72
C ARG A 182 10.03 36.70 13.17
N GLU A 183 10.04 35.46 13.65
CA GLU A 183 10.51 35.10 14.98
C GLU A 183 12.02 35.33 15.11
N GLU A 184 12.82 34.90 14.14
CA GLU A 184 14.26 35.19 14.08
C GLU A 184 14.55 36.70 14.07
N ALA A 185 13.78 37.49 13.32
CA ALA A 185 13.90 38.94 13.30
C ALA A 185 13.56 39.59 14.66
N LEU A 186 12.55 39.06 15.37
CA LEU A 186 12.20 39.52 16.71
C LEU A 186 13.28 39.16 17.74
N ASP A 187 13.87 37.96 17.63
CA ASP A 187 14.98 37.54 18.48
C ASP A 187 16.21 38.41 18.27
N HIS A 188 16.54 38.73 17.01
CA HIS A 188 17.61 39.65 16.69
C HIS A 188 17.36 41.04 17.29
N GLY A 189 16.16 41.61 17.08
CA GLY A 189 15.78 42.88 17.68
C GLY A 189 15.81 42.86 19.22
N SER A 190 15.45 41.74 19.84
CA SER A 190 15.55 41.56 21.30
C SER A 190 17.00 41.55 21.77
N GLN A 191 17.91 40.90 21.04
CA GLN A 191 19.35 40.91 21.33
C GLN A 191 19.94 42.32 21.17
N GLU A 192 19.59 43.05 20.11
CA GLU A 192 19.99 44.45 19.92
C GLU A 192 19.51 45.36 21.06
N LEU A 193 18.28 45.17 21.54
CA LEU A 193 17.77 45.92 22.69
C LEU A 193 18.54 45.58 23.98
N LYS A 194 18.94 44.32 24.17
CA LYS A 194 19.78 43.91 25.31
C LYS A 194 21.17 44.53 25.24
N THR A 195 21.81 44.55 24.08
CA THR A 195 23.14 45.17 23.92
C THR A 195 23.06 46.68 24.14
N LEU A 196 22.06 47.36 23.56
CA LEU A 196 21.80 48.77 23.82
C LEU A 196 21.52 49.06 25.30
N SER A 197 20.77 48.20 25.98
CA SER A 197 20.53 48.33 27.42
C SER A 197 21.84 48.23 28.21
N PHE A 198 22.72 47.28 27.86
CA PHE A 198 24.02 47.13 28.51
C PHE A 198 24.94 48.33 28.23
N GLU A 199 24.96 48.83 27.00
CA GLU A 199 25.70 50.05 26.66
C GLU A 199 25.18 51.28 27.41
N LEU A 200 23.85 51.42 27.56
CA LEU A 200 23.25 52.50 28.34
C LEU A 200 23.59 52.37 29.84
N GLU A 201 23.59 51.15 30.40
CA GLU A 201 24.02 50.88 31.77
C GLU A 201 25.49 51.28 31.97
N SER A 202 26.38 50.90 31.04
CA SER A 202 27.80 51.27 31.05
C SER A 202 27.98 52.79 30.96
N LYS A 203 27.29 53.46 30.03
CA LYS A 203 27.34 54.93 29.92
C LYS A 203 26.82 55.59 31.19
N ARG A 204 25.79 55.03 31.83
CA ARG A 204 25.27 55.51 33.11
C ARG A 204 26.31 55.37 34.23
N THR A 205 27.03 54.26 34.30
CA THR A 205 28.11 54.09 35.29
C THR A 205 29.28 55.03 35.04
N ASP A 206 29.66 55.25 33.78
CA ASP A 206 30.71 56.19 33.40
C ASP A 206 30.34 57.63 33.78
N ILE A 207 29.11 58.05 33.50
CA ILE A 207 28.60 59.36 33.90
C ILE A 207 28.62 59.52 35.43
N LYS A 208 28.20 58.49 36.19
CA LYS A 208 28.30 58.52 37.66
C LYS A 208 29.76 58.66 38.12
N GLN A 209 30.69 57.94 37.51
CA GLN A 209 32.11 58.04 37.84
C GLN A 209 32.67 59.42 37.49
N GLN A 210 32.30 60.00 36.34
CA GLN A 210 32.66 61.36 35.97
C GLN A 210 32.09 62.38 36.97
N GLN A 211 30.86 62.19 37.43
CA GLN A 211 30.25 63.05 38.45
C GLN A 211 31.01 62.99 39.77
N HIS A 212 31.41 61.80 40.23
CA HIS A 212 32.27 61.67 41.42
C HIS A 212 33.65 62.31 41.24
N ARG A 213 34.28 62.16 40.06
CA ARG A 213 35.56 62.83 39.76
C ARG A 213 35.43 64.35 39.76
N ALA A 214 34.36 64.89 39.16
CA ALA A 214 34.08 66.31 39.16
C ALA A 214 33.81 66.84 40.57
N GLN A 215 33.09 66.06 41.41
CA GLN A 215 32.87 66.37 42.82
C GLN A 215 34.20 66.44 43.60
N ALA A 216 35.06 65.43 43.46
CA ALA A 216 36.36 65.40 44.12
C ALA A 216 37.28 66.55 43.65
N GLN A 217 37.25 66.90 42.36
CA GLN A 217 37.97 68.07 41.84
C GLN A 217 37.45 69.39 42.45
N ARG A 218 36.13 69.52 42.64
CA ARG A 218 35.55 70.70 43.31
C ARG A 218 35.98 70.80 44.77
N GLU A 219 36.02 69.68 45.50
CA GLU A 219 36.52 69.63 46.88
C GLU A 219 38.01 70.01 46.93
N MET A 220 38.83 69.44 46.05
CA MET A 220 40.26 69.80 45.96
C MET A 220 40.46 71.28 45.63
N LEU A 221 39.67 71.86 44.73
CA LEU A 221 39.72 73.29 44.41
C LEU A 221 39.25 74.16 45.60
N ALA A 222 38.27 73.71 46.38
CA ALA A 222 37.83 74.40 47.59
C ALA A 222 38.93 74.39 48.66
N ASP A 223 39.62 73.26 48.85
CA ASP A 223 40.77 73.15 49.76
C ASP A 223 41.92 74.05 49.30
N GLN A 224 42.22 74.07 48.00
CA GLN A 224 43.22 74.98 47.43
C GLN A 224 42.85 76.45 47.65
N ALA A 225 41.59 76.82 47.44
CA ALA A 225 41.11 78.17 47.72
C ALA A 225 41.23 78.54 49.21
N ALA A 226 40.92 77.60 50.11
CA ALA A 226 41.12 77.80 51.55
C ALA A 226 42.61 77.96 51.92
N GLN A 227 43.51 77.20 51.29
CA GLN A 227 44.95 77.33 51.47
C GLN A 227 45.48 78.65 50.94
N ILE A 228 45.02 79.10 49.77
CA ILE A 228 45.35 80.42 49.21
C ILE A 228 44.89 81.52 50.17
N ASN A 229 43.67 81.44 50.71
CA ASN A 229 43.18 82.41 51.69
C ASN A 229 44.04 82.43 52.96
N LYS A 230 44.46 81.27 53.46
CA LYS A 230 45.37 81.20 54.62
C LYS A 230 46.73 81.84 54.32
N LEU A 231 47.32 81.55 53.17
CA LEU A 231 48.56 82.19 52.72
C LEU A 231 48.38 83.69 52.53
N HIS A 232 47.23 84.13 52.03
CA HIS A 232 46.91 85.54 51.89
C HIS A 232 46.89 86.25 53.25
N CYS A 233 46.20 85.69 54.25
CA CYS A 233 46.21 86.23 55.62
C CYS A 233 47.63 86.25 56.24
N GLN A 234 48.46 85.24 55.95
CA GLN A 234 49.86 85.24 56.40
C GLN A 234 50.65 86.38 55.76
N VAL A 235 50.54 86.57 54.45
CA VAL A 235 51.20 87.68 53.74
C VAL A 235 50.69 89.03 54.24
N GLU A 236 49.40 89.18 54.52
CA GLU A 236 48.85 90.41 55.13
C GLU A 236 49.43 90.66 56.52
N SER A 237 49.58 89.63 57.35
CA SER A 237 50.21 89.77 58.68
C SER A 237 51.68 90.14 58.59
N GLU A 238 52.43 89.52 57.66
CA GLU A 238 53.84 89.84 57.43
C GLU A 238 54.01 91.26 56.87
N ARG A 239 53.09 91.70 56.00
CA ARG A 239 53.05 93.10 55.53
C ARG A 239 52.81 94.07 56.68
N ALA A 240 51.87 93.78 57.57
CA ALA A 240 51.62 94.61 58.75
C ALA A 240 52.86 94.65 59.69
N GLU A 241 53.57 93.53 59.87
CA GLU A 241 54.83 93.51 60.61
C GLU A 241 55.93 94.33 59.92
N LEU A 242 56.02 94.27 58.59
CA LEU A 242 56.97 95.07 57.82
C LEU A 242 56.65 96.56 57.89
N ASP A 243 55.38 96.96 57.83
CA ASP A 243 54.95 98.35 58.02
C ASP A 243 55.32 98.85 59.42
N ASP A 244 55.12 98.04 60.46
CA ASP A 244 55.54 98.39 61.83
C ASP A 244 57.07 98.48 61.97
N ARG A 245 57.82 97.59 61.30
CA ARG A 245 59.29 97.71 61.20
C ARG A 245 59.71 98.97 60.45
N GLN A 246 58.98 99.34 59.40
CA GLN A 246 59.24 100.56 58.63
C GLN A 246 59.02 101.80 59.49
N VAL A 247 57.92 101.87 60.25
CA VAL A 247 57.67 102.94 61.23
C VAL A 247 58.79 103.01 62.26
N ARG A 248 59.25 101.86 62.79
CA ARG A 248 60.39 101.82 63.72
C ARG A 248 61.70 102.30 63.09
N LEU A 249 61.95 101.97 61.82
CA LEU A 249 63.11 102.48 61.08
C LEU A 249 63.00 103.99 60.84
N ASP A 250 61.82 104.50 60.51
CA ASP A 250 61.57 105.94 60.34
C ASP A 250 61.75 106.69 61.68
N GLU A 251 61.34 106.07 62.79
CA GLU A 251 61.55 106.59 64.14
C GLU A 251 63.04 106.58 64.54
N GLN A 252 63.77 105.50 64.21
CA GLN A 252 65.23 105.45 64.36
C GLN A 252 65.95 106.48 63.47
N ALA A 253 65.47 106.68 62.24
CA ALA A 253 65.99 107.72 61.35
C ALA A 253 65.73 109.12 61.93
N GLY A 254 64.55 109.35 62.52
CA GLY A 254 64.23 110.58 63.26
C GLY A 254 65.12 110.79 64.49
N GLN A 255 65.45 109.73 65.23
CA GLN A 255 66.41 109.79 66.35
C GLN A 255 67.82 110.14 65.86
N LEU A 256 68.27 109.55 64.75
CA LEU A 256 69.55 109.90 64.12
C LEU A 256 69.57 111.34 63.61
N GLU A 257 68.45 111.83 63.08
CA GLU A 257 68.29 113.21 62.65
C GLU A 257 68.34 114.19 63.83
N GLN A 258 67.70 113.87 64.95
CA GLN A 258 67.84 114.64 66.19
C GLN A 258 69.28 114.65 66.72
N LEU A 259 69.93 113.49 66.77
CA LEU A 259 71.34 113.40 67.17
C LEU A 259 72.26 114.20 66.24
N ARG A 260 71.98 114.19 64.93
CA ARG A 260 72.69 115.00 63.94
C ARG A 260 72.49 116.48 64.20
N ASP A 261 71.26 116.93 64.43
CA ASP A 261 70.97 118.34 64.67
C ASP A 261 71.56 118.84 66.00
N ASP A 262 71.59 117.99 67.04
CA ASP A 262 72.29 118.27 68.31
C ASP A 262 73.82 118.33 68.14
N LEU A 263 74.41 117.46 67.32
CA LEU A 263 75.83 117.53 66.97
C LEU A 263 76.15 118.82 66.18
N THR A 264 75.23 119.24 65.32
CA THR A 264 75.35 120.48 64.53
C THR A 264 75.27 121.71 65.44
N ARG A 265 74.44 121.68 66.49
CA ARG A 265 74.40 122.71 67.53
C ARG A 265 75.66 122.73 68.40
N GLN A 266 76.23 121.57 68.75
CA GLN A 266 77.52 121.50 69.44
C GLN A 266 78.66 122.10 68.61
N GLN A 267 78.68 121.85 67.30
CA GLN A 267 79.68 122.45 66.40
C GLN A 267 79.47 123.96 66.20
N ALA A 268 78.22 124.45 66.21
CA ALA A 268 77.93 125.88 66.17
C ALA A 268 78.37 126.62 67.46
N GLN A 269 78.27 125.99 68.64
CA GLN A 269 78.71 126.57 69.91
C GLN A 269 80.24 126.64 70.09
N GLN A 270 81.02 125.77 69.44
CA GLN A 270 82.49 125.78 69.57
C GLN A 270 83.19 126.78 68.63
N VAL A 271 82.50 127.30 67.61
CA VAL A 271 83.08 128.27 66.66
C VAL A 271 82.93 129.73 67.14
N GLU A 272 82.06 130.01 68.11
CA GLU A 272 81.80 131.38 68.58
C GLU A 272 82.72 131.85 69.74
N GLN A 273 83.65 131.01 70.21
CA GLN A 273 84.63 131.36 71.27
C GLN A 273 86.09 131.41 70.79
N GLY A 274 86.35 131.44 69.48
CA GLY A 274 87.70 131.33 68.91
C GLY A 274 88.11 132.40 67.90
N GLN A 275 87.57 133.62 67.97
CA GLN A 275 88.01 134.76 67.15
C GLN A 275 88.37 135.99 68.03
N ALA A 276 89.60 136.00 68.53
CA ALA A 276 90.42 137.11 69.08
C ALA A 276 91.37 136.46 70.11
N ASP A 277 92.64 136.12 69.84
CA ASP A 277 93.74 136.92 69.30
C ASP A 277 94.81 135.93 68.74
N LEU A 278 95.18 136.04 67.45
CA LEU A 278 96.36 136.73 66.91
C LEU A 278 97.72 136.02 67.13
N ALA A 279 98.31 135.67 65.98
CA ALA A 279 99.68 135.98 65.59
C ALA A 279 100.87 135.40 66.37
N GLY A 280 101.71 134.67 65.63
CA GLY A 280 103.16 134.83 65.74
C GLY A 280 103.96 133.55 65.86
N LEU A 281 104.89 133.37 64.90
CA LEU A 281 106.04 132.46 64.86
C LEU A 281 105.69 131.02 64.44
N GLU A 282 105.84 130.61 63.18
CA GLU A 282 107.00 130.75 62.28
C GLU A 282 108.34 130.52 62.99
N GLU A 283 108.96 129.39 62.62
CA GLU A 283 110.38 129.07 62.74
C GLU A 283 110.92 128.78 64.16
N MET A 284 111.67 127.72 64.43
CA MET A 284 112.36 126.75 63.58
C MET A 284 112.80 125.57 64.46
N GLY A 285 113.07 124.44 63.79
CA GLY A 285 114.00 123.36 64.13
C GLY A 285 114.53 123.23 65.57
N ALA A 286 114.53 122.07 66.18
CA ALA A 286 114.93 120.78 65.64
C ALA A 286 114.43 119.73 66.65
N ASP A 287 113.76 118.67 66.22
CA ASP A 287 114.46 117.49 65.72
C ASP A 287 114.23 117.22 64.24
N MET A 288 115.03 117.97 63.46
CA MET A 288 115.56 117.48 62.21
C MET A 288 116.51 116.31 62.50
N LYS A 289 116.20 115.15 61.92
CA LYS A 289 117.08 113.99 61.68
C LYS A 289 117.19 112.93 62.77
N GLN A 290 116.11 112.17 62.92
CA GLN A 290 116.23 110.74 62.58
C GLN A 290 115.64 110.56 61.19
N CYS A 291 116.39 111.01 60.18
CA CYS A 291 117.02 110.09 59.23
C CYS A 291 115.97 109.18 58.60
N GLU A 292 115.47 109.55 57.43
CA GLU A 292 116.23 109.20 56.22
C GLU A 292 116.96 107.87 56.39
N ARG A 293 116.18 106.79 56.40
CA ARG A 293 116.45 105.56 55.63
C ARG A 293 115.37 104.54 55.92
N LYS A 294 114.19 104.82 55.36
CA LYS A 294 113.35 103.92 54.55
C LYS A 294 112.35 104.83 53.81
N LEU A 295 112.80 105.84 53.04
CA LEU A 295 113.37 105.72 51.70
C LEU A 295 112.68 104.61 50.88
N ALA A 296 111.93 105.05 49.87
CA ALA A 296 111.77 104.37 48.59
C ALA A 296 110.91 103.09 48.46
N GLU A 297 110.03 102.76 49.40
CA GLU A 297 108.99 101.73 49.20
C GLU A 297 107.73 102.20 49.93
N ASN A 298 106.74 102.85 49.31
CA ASN A 298 105.82 102.25 48.36
C ASN A 298 105.08 103.34 47.55
N ARG A 299 105.83 104.16 46.81
CA ARG A 299 105.28 104.88 45.65
C ARG A 299 105.19 103.99 44.40
N ALA A 300 104.93 102.70 44.60
CA ALA A 300 104.76 101.69 43.55
C ALA A 300 103.34 101.08 43.49
N ASP A 301 102.44 101.30 44.45
CA ASP A 301 101.16 100.57 44.46
C ASP A 301 99.90 101.42 44.18
N MET A 302 100.04 102.73 43.99
CA MET A 302 99.01 103.57 43.34
C MET A 302 99.16 103.62 41.81
N ALA A 303 99.73 102.55 41.24
CA ALA A 303 99.66 102.19 39.82
C ALA A 303 98.87 100.87 39.60
N ARG A 304 98.25 100.28 40.64
CA ARG A 304 97.47 99.03 40.54
C ARG A 304 95.95 99.19 40.65
N ALA A 305 95.42 100.41 40.68
CA ALA A 305 93.98 100.66 40.74
C ALA A 305 93.35 101.25 39.46
N SER A 306 94.06 101.23 38.33
CA SER A 306 93.46 101.33 36.99
C SER A 306 93.76 100.11 36.11
N ARG A 307 94.28 99.01 36.67
CA ARG A 307 94.49 97.74 35.96
C ARG A 307 93.34 96.73 36.05
N LYS A 308 92.30 97.00 36.85
CA LYS A 308 91.11 96.12 36.91
C LYS A 308 90.03 96.43 35.86
N VAL A 309 90.18 97.51 35.09
CA VAL A 309 89.29 97.80 33.94
C VAL A 309 89.93 97.38 32.61
N ASP A 310 91.27 97.32 32.52
CA ASP A 310 91.95 96.77 31.35
C ASP A 310 92.13 95.24 31.39
N ASP A 311 92.17 94.60 32.58
CA ASP A 311 92.20 93.13 32.71
C ASP A 311 90.88 92.43 32.36
N GLU A 312 89.73 93.13 32.35
CA GLU A 312 88.47 92.58 31.81
C GLU A 312 88.35 92.74 30.29
N LYS A 313 89.07 93.72 29.72
CA LYS A 313 89.12 93.95 28.27
C LYS A 313 90.09 92.99 27.55
N ASP A 314 91.13 92.53 28.25
CA ASP A 314 92.07 91.51 27.74
C ASP A 314 91.58 90.06 27.96
N LYS A 315 90.72 89.79 28.95
CA LYS A 315 90.02 88.49 29.08
C LYS A 315 89.04 88.22 27.92
N LEU A 316 88.44 89.26 27.35
CA LEU A 316 87.60 89.14 26.13
C LEU A 316 88.42 89.03 24.83
N LYS A 317 89.69 89.45 24.82
CA LYS A 317 90.59 89.25 23.65
C LYS A 317 91.27 87.89 23.64
N GLU A 318 91.43 87.23 24.78
CA GLU A 318 92.03 85.89 24.85
C GLU A 318 91.00 84.76 24.57
N GLN A 319 89.71 84.98 24.87
CA GLN A 319 88.62 84.11 24.38
C GLN A 319 88.50 84.11 22.84
N ALA A 320 88.93 85.20 22.18
CA ALA A 320 89.00 85.28 20.71
C ALA A 320 90.26 84.62 20.11
N LYS A 321 91.32 84.39 20.89
CA LYS A 321 92.52 83.66 20.43
C LYS A 321 92.39 82.14 20.59
N GLN A 322 91.66 81.65 21.59
CA GLN A 322 91.36 80.22 21.74
C GLN A 322 90.52 79.65 20.57
N LEU A 323 89.66 80.47 19.94
CA LEU A 323 88.93 80.08 18.71
C LEU A 323 89.80 80.08 17.45
N ARG A 324 90.90 80.86 17.40
CA ARG A 324 91.83 80.89 16.25
C ARG A 324 92.85 79.74 16.27
N THR A 325 93.16 79.16 17.42
CA THR A 325 93.93 77.91 17.51
C THR A 325 93.13 76.65 17.17
N GLN A 326 91.79 76.70 17.23
CA GLN A 326 90.96 75.61 16.71
C GLN A 326 90.80 75.65 15.17
N SER A 327 90.91 76.83 14.54
CA SER A 327 90.85 76.97 13.08
C SER A 327 92.10 76.45 12.35
N LYS A 328 93.29 76.49 12.96
CA LYS A 328 94.53 75.97 12.33
C LYS A 328 94.64 74.43 12.32
N LYS A 329 93.76 73.70 13.04
CA LYS A 329 93.62 72.24 12.93
C LYS A 329 92.76 71.81 11.73
N ILE A 330 92.08 72.74 11.07
CA ILE A 330 91.21 72.46 9.92
C ILE A 330 92.00 72.50 8.60
N ASP A 331 93.00 73.38 8.47
CA ASP A 331 93.80 73.49 7.24
C ASP A 331 94.78 72.33 7.03
N LEU A 332 95.18 71.61 8.09
CA LEU A 332 95.99 70.38 7.97
C LEU A 332 95.15 69.13 7.60
N ARG A 333 93.81 69.18 7.72
CA ARG A 333 92.90 68.09 7.29
C ARG A 333 92.49 68.19 5.82
N VAL A 334 92.64 69.36 5.20
CA VAL A 334 92.31 69.55 3.77
C VAL A 334 93.38 68.97 2.84
N VAL A 335 94.65 68.90 3.28
CA VAL A 335 95.73 68.31 2.47
C VAL A 335 95.78 66.78 2.56
N GLN A 336 95.35 66.17 3.66
CA GLN A 336 95.23 64.71 3.78
C GLN A 336 94.03 64.13 3.00
N LEU A 337 93.02 64.95 2.67
CA LEU A 337 91.87 64.52 1.84
C LEU A 337 92.20 64.41 0.35
N LYS A 338 93.23 65.11 -0.15
CA LYS A 338 93.62 65.01 -1.57
C LYS A 338 94.33 63.71 -1.94
N GLN A 339 94.88 62.97 -0.97
CA GLN A 339 95.47 61.65 -1.21
C GLN A 339 94.48 60.48 -1.02
N ALA A 340 93.29 60.73 -0.44
CA ALA A 340 92.22 59.73 -0.31
C ALA A 340 91.36 59.59 -1.59
N ASP A 341 91.30 60.62 -2.44
CA ASP A 341 90.48 60.62 -3.67
C ASP A 341 91.05 59.77 -4.82
N ALA A 342 92.37 59.50 -4.81
CA ALA A 342 92.98 58.60 -5.80
C ALA A 342 92.66 57.11 -5.53
N ALA A 343 92.41 56.73 -4.28
CA ALA A 343 92.08 55.35 -3.89
C ALA A 343 90.61 54.98 -4.17
N THR A 344 89.68 55.93 -4.07
CA THR A 344 88.24 55.74 -4.36
C THR A 344 87.95 55.57 -5.85
N ILE A 345 88.71 56.19 -6.75
CA ILE A 345 88.55 56.05 -8.21
C ILE A 345 88.99 54.65 -8.69
N SER A 346 90.05 54.11 -8.09
CA SER A 346 90.59 52.77 -8.38
C SER A 346 89.70 51.63 -7.84
N ARG A 347 88.91 51.89 -6.78
CA ARG A 347 87.89 50.96 -6.24
C ARG A 347 86.62 50.97 -7.09
N LYS A 348 86.19 52.11 -7.62
CA LYS A 348 85.02 52.24 -8.52
C LYS A 348 85.20 51.47 -9.84
N LYS A 349 86.42 51.41 -10.40
CA LYS A 349 86.72 50.64 -11.63
C LYS A 349 86.72 49.12 -11.43
N ARG A 350 86.93 48.61 -10.20
CA ARG A 350 86.79 47.18 -9.87
C ARG A 350 85.34 46.78 -9.61
N VAL A 351 84.56 47.64 -8.94
CA VAL A 351 83.13 47.41 -8.68
C VAL A 351 82.29 47.42 -9.98
N HIS A 352 82.68 48.21 -10.99
CA HIS A 352 81.98 48.18 -12.29
C HIS A 352 82.19 46.87 -13.07
N ARG A 353 83.39 46.28 -13.06
CA ARG A 353 83.66 44.98 -13.71
C ARG A 353 82.94 43.81 -13.02
N TYR A 354 82.83 43.83 -11.69
CA TYR A 354 82.04 42.83 -10.96
C TYR A 354 80.52 43.03 -11.14
N ARG A 355 80.05 44.27 -11.39
CA ARG A 355 78.64 44.55 -11.72
C ARG A 355 78.22 44.10 -13.13
N GLU A 356 79.12 44.11 -14.10
CA GLU A 356 78.84 43.57 -15.44
C GLU A 356 78.77 42.04 -15.44
N LEU A 357 79.70 41.37 -14.75
CA LEU A 357 79.68 39.91 -14.59
C LEU A 357 78.44 39.40 -13.82
N LEU A 358 77.91 40.18 -12.88
CA LEU A 358 76.67 39.85 -12.16
C LEU A 358 75.39 40.08 -13.00
N ARG A 359 75.41 40.99 -13.98
CA ARG A 359 74.27 41.21 -14.90
C ARG A 359 74.18 40.14 -15.98
N VAL A 360 75.31 39.62 -16.44
CA VAL A 360 75.33 38.49 -17.40
C VAL A 360 74.81 37.22 -16.72
N ARG A 361 75.28 36.91 -15.49
CA ARG A 361 74.76 35.76 -14.73
C ARG A 361 73.30 35.88 -14.28
N SER A 362 72.77 37.09 -14.05
CA SER A 362 71.35 37.24 -13.70
C SER A 362 70.44 37.07 -14.91
N HIS A 363 70.92 37.45 -16.11
CA HIS A 363 70.16 37.24 -17.34
C HIS A 363 70.07 35.74 -17.69
N ASP A 364 71.17 34.99 -17.50
CA ASP A 364 71.19 33.54 -17.71
C ASP A 364 70.28 32.80 -16.69
N LEU A 365 70.25 33.24 -15.42
CA LEU A 365 69.33 32.71 -14.41
C LEU A 365 67.85 33.08 -14.68
N ASP A 366 67.58 34.24 -15.25
CA ASP A 366 66.21 34.63 -15.64
C ASP A 366 65.69 33.88 -16.87
N VAL A 367 66.59 33.36 -17.73
CA VAL A 367 66.25 32.49 -18.85
C VAL A 367 65.99 31.05 -18.38
N GLU A 368 66.83 30.51 -17.49
CA GLU A 368 66.57 29.21 -16.85
C GLU A 368 65.29 29.22 -16.02
N LYS A 369 64.99 30.32 -15.32
CA LYS A 369 63.76 30.46 -14.53
C LYS A 369 62.49 30.43 -15.38
N ARG A 370 62.53 30.96 -16.62
CA ARG A 370 61.40 30.88 -17.55
C ARG A 370 61.20 29.47 -18.11
N ASN A 371 62.27 28.72 -18.34
CA ASN A 371 62.20 27.33 -18.79
C ASN A 371 61.73 26.38 -17.67
N ILE A 372 62.10 26.66 -16.42
CA ILE A 372 61.58 25.92 -15.24
C ILE A 372 60.10 26.24 -15.04
N GLN A 373 59.67 27.50 -15.21
CA GLN A 373 58.26 27.88 -15.12
C GLN A 373 57.38 27.27 -16.23
N SER A 374 57.89 27.12 -17.45
CA SER A 374 57.15 26.46 -18.54
C SER A 374 57.07 24.94 -18.35
N LEU A 375 58.12 24.30 -17.80
CA LEU A 375 58.07 22.89 -17.39
C LEU A 375 57.13 22.65 -16.21
N GLU A 376 57.06 23.58 -15.25
CA GLU A 376 56.14 23.52 -14.11
C GLU A 376 54.69 23.65 -14.57
N GLN A 377 54.40 24.51 -15.56
CA GLN A 377 53.09 24.60 -16.20
C GLN A 377 52.71 23.32 -16.97
N GLN A 378 53.65 22.65 -17.62
CA GLN A 378 53.42 21.36 -18.29
C GLN A 378 53.22 20.21 -17.30
N CYS A 379 53.92 20.22 -16.17
CA CYS A 379 53.73 19.22 -15.11
C CYS A 379 52.38 19.43 -14.38
N GLN A 380 51.97 20.68 -14.19
CA GLN A 380 50.66 21.02 -13.62
C GLN A 380 49.50 20.64 -14.56
N SER A 381 49.64 20.81 -15.88
CA SER A 381 48.60 20.37 -16.83
C SER A 381 48.47 18.85 -16.88
N LEU A 382 49.58 18.09 -16.76
CA LEU A 382 49.55 16.62 -16.66
C LEU A 382 48.96 16.14 -15.32
N LEU A 383 49.21 16.85 -14.22
CA LEU A 383 48.57 16.56 -12.92
C LEU A 383 47.08 16.90 -12.93
N GLN A 384 46.67 17.95 -13.64
CA GLN A 384 45.26 18.26 -13.88
C GLN A 384 44.58 17.19 -14.73
N GLN A 385 45.25 16.68 -15.77
CA GLN A 385 44.73 15.57 -16.59
C GLN A 385 44.60 14.27 -15.78
N ARG A 386 45.56 13.96 -14.90
CA ARG A 386 45.45 12.81 -13.98
C ARG A 386 44.33 12.99 -12.96
N ARG A 387 44.15 14.19 -12.41
CA ARG A 387 43.02 14.49 -11.50
C ARG A 387 41.68 14.37 -12.23
N MET A 388 41.57 14.89 -13.45
CA MET A 388 40.37 14.72 -14.26
C MET A 388 40.07 13.25 -14.56
N LEU A 389 41.08 12.41 -14.83
CA LEU A 389 40.87 10.97 -15.03
C LEU A 389 40.42 10.25 -13.74
N ILE A 390 40.97 10.63 -12.59
CA ILE A 390 40.53 10.10 -11.29
C ILE A 390 39.12 10.57 -10.96
N ASP A 391 38.78 11.83 -11.22
CA ASP A 391 37.44 12.38 -11.02
C ASP A 391 36.43 11.74 -11.98
N VAL A 392 36.81 11.46 -13.23
CA VAL A 392 35.96 10.73 -14.20
C VAL A 392 35.79 9.28 -13.78
N LYS A 393 36.83 8.61 -13.28
CA LYS A 393 36.71 7.25 -12.73
C LYS A 393 35.79 7.23 -11.51
N HIS A 394 35.95 8.18 -10.61
CA HIS A 394 35.09 8.30 -9.43
C HIS A 394 33.66 8.67 -9.84
N PHE A 395 33.47 9.49 -10.87
CA PHE A 395 32.15 9.81 -11.44
C PHE A 395 31.52 8.61 -12.13
N LEU A 396 32.29 7.76 -12.79
CA LEU A 396 31.83 6.50 -13.37
C LEU A 396 31.43 5.50 -12.28
N GLU A 397 32.26 5.27 -11.27
CA GLU A 397 31.91 4.40 -10.12
C GLU A 397 30.69 4.94 -9.35
N THR A 398 30.60 6.26 -9.19
CA THR A 398 29.45 6.91 -8.54
C THR A 398 28.21 6.83 -9.43
N SER A 399 28.32 7.07 -10.74
CA SER A 399 27.19 6.98 -11.67
C SER A 399 26.73 5.53 -11.88
N GLU A 400 27.62 4.54 -11.85
CA GLU A 400 27.27 3.11 -11.81
C GLU A 400 26.53 2.77 -10.53
N SER A 401 26.99 3.23 -9.36
CA SER A 401 26.28 2.98 -8.10
C SER A 401 24.88 3.62 -8.05
N HIS A 402 24.72 4.81 -8.65
CA HIS A 402 23.42 5.49 -8.76
C HIS A 402 22.52 4.86 -9.85
N MET A 403 23.10 4.36 -10.94
CA MET A 403 22.38 3.66 -12.00
C MET A 403 21.94 2.26 -11.53
N ILE A 404 22.78 1.54 -10.79
CA ILE A 404 22.47 0.26 -10.16
C ILE A 404 21.38 0.43 -9.10
N ARG A 405 21.39 1.51 -8.30
CA ARG A 405 20.28 1.78 -7.36
C ARG A 405 18.95 2.00 -8.08
N ARG A 406 18.93 2.75 -9.19
CA ARG A 406 17.68 2.94 -9.97
C ARG A 406 17.23 1.66 -10.68
N TRP A 407 18.16 0.88 -11.25
CA TRP A 407 17.85 -0.39 -11.92
C TRP A 407 17.43 -1.50 -10.95
N ALA A 408 18.07 -1.60 -9.78
CA ALA A 408 17.74 -2.57 -8.75
C ALA A 408 16.39 -2.25 -8.10
N VAL A 409 16.08 -0.98 -7.84
CA VAL A 409 14.79 -0.59 -7.25
C VAL A 409 13.63 -0.87 -8.22
N HIS A 410 13.77 -0.58 -9.52
CA HIS A 410 12.71 -0.89 -10.49
C HIS A 410 12.51 -2.39 -10.69
N LYS A 411 13.58 -3.20 -10.72
CA LYS A 411 13.46 -4.66 -10.82
C LYS A 411 12.93 -5.32 -9.55
N MET A 412 13.28 -4.80 -8.37
CA MET A 412 12.73 -5.29 -7.09
C MET A 412 11.26 -4.90 -6.94
N ALA A 413 10.87 -3.68 -7.35
CA ALA A 413 9.47 -3.26 -7.32
C ALA A 413 8.60 -4.12 -8.24
N THR A 414 9.04 -4.43 -9.46
CA THR A 414 8.28 -5.31 -10.36
C THR A 414 8.18 -6.74 -9.83
N LEU A 415 9.24 -7.28 -9.21
CA LEU A 415 9.20 -8.59 -8.55
C LEU A 415 8.24 -8.64 -7.36
N VAL A 416 8.19 -7.59 -6.53
CA VAL A 416 7.25 -7.51 -5.40
C VAL A 416 5.81 -7.43 -5.92
N ILE A 417 5.55 -6.61 -6.94
CA ILE A 417 4.21 -6.47 -7.53
C ILE A 417 3.75 -7.79 -8.15
N THR A 418 4.61 -8.49 -8.89
CA THR A 418 4.26 -9.79 -9.48
C THR A 418 4.05 -10.86 -8.42
N ALA A 419 4.83 -10.87 -7.34
CA ALA A 419 4.63 -11.78 -6.20
C ALA A 419 3.29 -11.53 -5.49
N VAL A 420 2.92 -10.25 -5.28
CA VAL A 420 1.62 -9.89 -4.69
C VAL A 420 0.47 -10.30 -5.61
N LEU A 421 0.56 -10.05 -6.91
CA LEU A 421 -0.44 -10.48 -7.88
C LEU A 421 -0.58 -12.01 -7.94
N ALA A 422 0.52 -12.74 -7.88
CA ALA A 422 0.51 -14.20 -7.83
C ALA A 422 -0.16 -14.72 -6.55
N LEU A 423 0.11 -14.12 -5.39
CA LEU A 423 -0.56 -14.43 -4.12
C LEU A 423 -2.07 -14.17 -4.19
N CYS A 424 -2.48 -13.04 -4.76
CA CYS A 424 -3.90 -12.72 -4.97
C CYS A 424 -4.58 -13.74 -5.90
N ALA A 425 -3.93 -14.11 -7.01
CA ALA A 425 -4.44 -15.13 -7.92
C ALA A 425 -4.57 -16.51 -7.23
N LEU A 426 -3.57 -16.89 -6.43
CA LEU A 426 -3.58 -18.13 -5.65
C LEU A 426 -4.72 -18.15 -4.63
N ALA A 427 -4.97 -17.02 -3.96
CA ALA A 427 -6.07 -16.88 -3.01
C ALA A 427 -7.44 -17.02 -3.70
N ALA A 428 -7.61 -16.41 -4.88
CA ALA A 428 -8.83 -16.51 -5.67
C ALA A 428 -9.10 -17.96 -6.12
N VAL A 429 -8.07 -18.66 -6.63
CA VAL A 429 -8.18 -20.06 -7.04
C VAL A 429 -8.48 -20.95 -5.85
N SER A 430 -7.84 -20.71 -4.70
CA SER A 430 -8.08 -21.48 -3.48
C SER A 430 -9.52 -21.30 -2.95
N TYR A 431 -10.03 -20.07 -2.98
CA TYR A 431 -11.41 -19.78 -2.61
C TYR A 431 -12.41 -20.48 -3.54
N GLN A 432 -12.14 -20.46 -4.85
CA GLN A 432 -13.00 -21.12 -5.83
C GLN A 432 -12.95 -22.66 -5.72
N ALA A 433 -11.80 -23.24 -5.37
CA ALA A 433 -11.67 -24.66 -5.06
C ALA A 433 -12.45 -25.03 -3.78
N GLY A 434 -12.34 -24.20 -2.72
CA GLY A 434 -13.10 -24.37 -1.48
C GLY A 434 -14.61 -24.34 -1.70
N GLN A 435 -15.11 -23.47 -2.58
CA GLN A 435 -16.53 -23.43 -2.94
C GLN A 435 -17.03 -24.69 -3.66
N ARG A 436 -16.18 -25.35 -4.46
CA ARG A 436 -16.55 -26.58 -5.18
C ARG A 436 -16.51 -27.82 -4.29
N LEU A 437 -15.62 -27.85 -3.29
CA LEU A 437 -15.37 -29.04 -2.47
C LEU A 437 -16.23 -29.09 -1.20
N ALA A 438 -16.62 -27.95 -0.62
CA ALA A 438 -17.40 -27.93 0.62
C ALA A 438 -18.91 -27.85 0.36
N GLN A 439 -19.62 -28.92 0.74
CA GLN A 439 -21.08 -28.96 0.77
C GLN A 439 -21.60 -28.13 1.97
N PRO A 440 -22.45 -27.13 1.73
CA PRO A 440 -22.99 -26.29 2.80
C PRO A 440 -24.05 -27.06 3.59
N VAL A 441 -24.00 -27.01 4.92
CA VAL A 441 -25.03 -27.57 5.79
C VAL A 441 -26.01 -26.48 6.19
N TRP A 442 -27.29 -26.70 5.90
CA TRP A 442 -28.38 -25.78 6.19
C TRP A 442 -29.19 -26.26 7.40
N ARG A 443 -29.65 -25.29 8.21
CA ARG A 443 -30.56 -25.53 9.34
C ARG A 443 -31.93 -24.91 9.02
N ALA A 444 -32.99 -25.70 9.21
CA ALA A 444 -34.35 -25.19 9.26
C ALA A 444 -34.93 -25.40 10.66
N THR A 445 -35.71 -24.43 11.12
CA THR A 445 -36.37 -24.49 12.44
C THR A 445 -37.88 -24.33 12.27
N ALA A 446 -38.65 -25.15 12.98
CA ALA A 446 -40.11 -25.10 13.00
C ALA A 446 -40.59 -25.19 14.45
N MET A 447 -41.65 -24.45 14.78
CA MET A 447 -42.24 -24.48 16.13
C MET A 447 -43.65 -25.01 16.07
N VAL A 448 -43.91 -26.07 16.83
CA VAL A 448 -45.21 -26.73 16.91
C VAL A 448 -45.67 -26.76 18.36
N GLU A 449 -46.93 -26.41 18.59
CA GLU A 449 -47.57 -26.52 19.89
C GLU A 449 -48.34 -27.84 19.98
N LEU A 450 -47.93 -28.69 20.92
CA LEU A 450 -48.58 -29.98 21.19
C LEU A 450 -49.08 -29.99 22.64
N PRO A 451 -50.32 -29.53 22.89
CA PRO A 451 -50.82 -29.41 24.25
C PRO A 451 -50.99 -30.75 24.96
N ASP A 452 -51.27 -31.84 24.25
CA ASP A 452 -51.28 -33.20 24.81
C ASP A 452 -50.90 -34.23 23.74
N ILE A 453 -50.14 -35.25 24.13
CA ILE A 453 -49.77 -36.38 23.25
C ILE A 453 -50.85 -37.44 23.40
N VAL A 454 -51.63 -37.68 22.34
CA VAL A 454 -52.75 -38.61 22.42
C VAL A 454 -52.30 -40.08 22.44
N GLY A 455 -52.82 -40.83 23.41
CA GLY A 455 -52.49 -42.24 23.65
C GLY A 455 -51.58 -42.48 24.86
N ILE A 456 -51.18 -41.44 25.59
CA ILE A 456 -50.41 -41.55 26.84
C ILE A 456 -51.31 -41.02 27.97
N ALA A 457 -51.60 -41.88 28.95
CA ALA A 457 -52.31 -41.45 30.15
C ALA A 457 -51.42 -40.51 30.96
N ASN A 458 -51.98 -39.39 31.44
CA ASN A 458 -51.28 -38.37 32.23
C ASN A 458 -50.15 -37.61 31.48
N SER A 459 -50.36 -37.26 30.20
CA SER A 459 -49.45 -36.37 29.46
C SER A 459 -49.20 -35.02 30.14
N ALA A 460 -50.14 -34.57 30.97
CA ALA A 460 -50.07 -33.31 31.70
C ALA A 460 -49.14 -33.32 32.93
N SER A 461 -48.72 -34.50 33.44
CA SER A 461 -47.87 -34.61 34.64
C SER A 461 -46.44 -35.05 34.33
N LEU A 462 -46.05 -35.08 33.05
CA LEU A 462 -44.69 -35.45 32.63
C LEU A 462 -43.73 -34.28 32.87
N SER A 463 -42.51 -34.60 33.31
CA SER A 463 -41.42 -33.62 33.31
C SER A 463 -41.10 -33.16 31.88
N ALA A 464 -40.59 -31.93 31.73
CA ALA A 464 -40.27 -31.35 30.43
C ALA A 464 -39.35 -32.25 29.57
N ALA A 465 -38.37 -32.92 30.19
CA ALA A 465 -37.45 -33.84 29.51
C ALA A 465 -38.13 -35.14 29.05
N GLN A 466 -38.99 -35.72 29.87
CA GLN A 466 -39.73 -36.95 29.52
C GLN A 466 -40.77 -36.68 28.43
N TRP A 467 -41.44 -35.53 28.51
CA TRP A 467 -42.36 -35.08 27.48
C TRP A 467 -41.65 -34.87 26.14
N LEU A 468 -40.48 -34.20 26.14
CA LEU A 468 -39.65 -34.04 24.94
C LEU A 468 -39.22 -35.39 24.34
N ALA A 469 -38.82 -36.35 25.17
CA ALA A 469 -38.46 -37.69 24.72
C ALA A 469 -39.63 -38.42 24.04
N GLN A 470 -40.85 -38.28 24.58
CA GLN A 470 -42.06 -38.83 23.97
C GLN A 470 -42.41 -38.13 22.65
N CYS A 471 -42.22 -36.82 22.57
CA CYS A 471 -42.39 -36.09 21.31
C CYS A 471 -41.38 -36.54 20.26
N LYS A 472 -40.12 -36.81 20.64
CA LYS A 472 -39.12 -37.37 19.73
C LYS A 472 -39.51 -38.77 19.23
N GLN A 473 -40.01 -39.64 20.12
CA GLN A 473 -40.52 -40.96 19.72
C GLN A 473 -41.73 -40.87 18.79
N LEU A 474 -42.63 -39.91 19.05
CA LEU A 474 -43.78 -39.67 18.17
C LEU A 474 -43.34 -39.19 16.78
N THR A 475 -42.42 -38.22 16.74
CA THR A 475 -41.90 -37.67 15.48
C THR A 475 -41.24 -38.76 14.64
N LEU A 476 -40.50 -39.67 15.27
CA LEU A 476 -39.82 -40.80 14.61
C LEU A 476 -40.71 -42.05 14.46
N SER A 477 -42.01 -41.97 14.72
CA SER A 477 -42.89 -43.14 14.58
C SER A 477 -43.11 -43.51 13.11
N ASP A 478 -43.23 -44.81 12.83
CA ASP A 478 -43.45 -45.33 11.48
C ASP A 478 -44.67 -44.70 10.77
N ALA A 479 -45.73 -44.41 11.53
CA ALA A 479 -46.94 -43.77 11.01
C ALA A 479 -46.68 -42.33 10.54
N VAL A 480 -45.89 -41.56 11.29
CA VAL A 480 -45.50 -40.19 10.91
C VAL A 480 -44.51 -40.22 9.75
N MET A 481 -43.57 -41.17 9.74
CA MET A 481 -42.61 -41.35 8.62
C MET A 481 -43.33 -41.73 7.32
N ALA A 482 -44.28 -42.66 7.37
CA ALA A 482 -45.08 -43.06 6.20
C ALA A 482 -45.89 -41.88 5.64
N GLU A 483 -46.56 -41.12 6.51
CA GLU A 483 -47.31 -39.93 6.12
C GLU A 483 -46.40 -38.82 5.58
N THR A 484 -45.22 -38.63 6.17
CA THR A 484 -44.19 -37.69 5.68
C THR A 484 -43.74 -38.08 4.27
N THR A 485 -43.43 -39.36 4.03
CA THR A 485 -43.04 -39.82 2.69
C THR A 485 -44.15 -39.65 1.66
N ASN A 486 -45.41 -39.85 2.04
CA ASN A 486 -46.55 -39.59 1.16
C ASN A 486 -46.65 -38.11 0.79
N GLN A 487 -46.47 -37.20 1.77
CA GLN A 487 -46.48 -35.76 1.52
C GLN A 487 -45.30 -35.29 0.66
N LEU A 488 -44.11 -35.87 0.83
CA LEU A 488 -42.95 -35.58 -0.02
C LEU A 488 -43.16 -36.09 -1.46
N LYS A 489 -43.73 -37.29 -1.62
CA LYS A 489 -44.10 -37.84 -2.95
C LYS A 489 -45.12 -36.96 -3.66
N GLN A 490 -46.13 -36.45 -2.95
CA GLN A 490 -47.11 -35.50 -3.50
C GLN A 490 -46.48 -34.18 -3.94
N ARG A 491 -45.39 -33.76 -3.28
CA ARG A 491 -44.59 -32.57 -3.65
C ARG A 491 -43.57 -32.83 -4.77
N GLY A 492 -43.53 -34.04 -5.33
CA GLY A 492 -42.60 -34.43 -6.40
C GLY A 492 -41.17 -34.70 -5.94
N ILE A 493 -40.95 -34.82 -4.64
CA ILE A 493 -39.63 -35.05 -4.03
C ILE A 493 -39.46 -36.56 -3.80
N GLN A 494 -38.55 -37.20 -4.54
CA GLN A 494 -38.34 -38.66 -4.52
C GLN A 494 -36.99 -39.11 -3.92
N GLU A 495 -36.31 -38.23 -3.18
CA GLU A 495 -34.98 -38.53 -2.61
C GLU A 495 -35.00 -39.65 -1.55
N TYR A 496 -36.16 -39.88 -0.92
CA TYR A 496 -36.39 -40.99 0.00
C TYR A 496 -37.37 -41.99 -0.60
N GLU A 497 -36.86 -43.17 -0.99
CA GLU A 497 -37.68 -44.21 -1.61
C GLU A 497 -38.77 -44.73 -0.65
N ASN A 498 -38.40 -44.93 0.63
CA ASN A 498 -39.23 -45.60 1.64
C ASN A 498 -39.17 -44.90 3.02
N ALA A 499 -40.18 -45.14 3.86
CA ALA A 499 -40.25 -44.58 5.21
C ALA A 499 -39.04 -44.95 6.10
N ALA A 500 -38.44 -46.13 5.87
CA ALA A 500 -37.26 -46.59 6.60
C ALA A 500 -36.00 -45.75 6.28
N THR A 501 -35.81 -45.32 5.04
CA THR A 501 -34.64 -44.50 4.65
C THR A 501 -34.78 -43.07 5.14
N LEU A 502 -36.01 -42.54 5.14
CA LEU A 502 -36.35 -41.27 5.78
C LEU A 502 -36.14 -41.32 7.30
N HIS A 503 -36.56 -42.42 7.96
CA HIS A 503 -36.33 -42.59 9.39
C HIS A 503 -34.82 -42.60 9.73
N ALA A 504 -34.02 -43.37 8.99
CA ALA A 504 -32.58 -43.43 9.21
C ALA A 504 -31.89 -42.06 9.03
N SER A 505 -32.30 -41.26 8.04
CA SER A 505 -31.74 -39.92 7.83
C SER A 505 -32.17 -38.92 8.89
N LEU A 506 -33.42 -39.00 9.36
CA LEU A 506 -33.97 -38.09 10.36
C LEU A 506 -33.40 -38.34 11.77
N VAL A 507 -33.12 -39.59 12.14
CA VAL A 507 -32.55 -39.92 13.47
C VAL A 507 -31.27 -39.13 13.76
N ASP A 508 -30.39 -39.01 12.76
CA ASP A 508 -29.10 -38.35 12.89
C ASP A 508 -29.16 -36.83 12.66
N SER A 509 -30.19 -36.34 11.97
CA SER A 509 -30.28 -34.94 11.51
C SER A 509 -31.32 -34.08 12.24
N ILE A 510 -32.21 -34.69 13.04
CA ILE A 510 -33.26 -33.99 13.78
C ILE A 510 -32.89 -33.77 15.24
N THR A 511 -32.99 -32.52 15.68
CA THR A 511 -32.87 -32.17 17.10
C THR A 511 -34.12 -31.43 17.55
N MET A 512 -34.62 -31.78 18.74
CA MET A 512 -35.80 -31.16 19.32
C MET A 512 -35.40 -30.46 20.61
N SER A 513 -35.75 -29.19 20.75
CA SER A 513 -35.55 -28.38 21.95
C SER A 513 -36.90 -27.97 22.55
N PRO A 514 -36.99 -27.89 23.89
CA PRO A 514 -38.21 -27.38 24.54
C PRO A 514 -38.37 -25.88 24.25
N GLY A 515 -39.55 -25.49 23.79
CA GLY A 515 -39.94 -24.09 23.61
C GLY A 515 -40.62 -23.50 24.84
N ILE A 516 -41.19 -22.30 24.71
CA ILE A 516 -41.94 -21.65 25.79
C ILE A 516 -43.31 -22.32 25.91
N GLY A 517 -43.59 -22.95 27.07
CA GLY A 517 -44.85 -23.66 27.31
C GLY A 517 -44.87 -25.07 26.71
N LYS A 518 -46.00 -25.47 26.11
CA LYS A 518 -46.15 -26.79 25.44
C LYS A 518 -45.73 -26.75 23.96
N GLN A 519 -44.72 -25.93 23.67
CA GLN A 519 -44.17 -25.75 22.33
C GLN A 519 -42.88 -26.54 22.18
N ILE A 520 -42.65 -27.06 20.97
CA ILE A 520 -41.43 -27.79 20.63
C ILE A 520 -40.82 -27.11 19.42
N GLU A 521 -39.55 -26.79 19.55
CA GLU A 521 -38.73 -26.36 18.44
C GLU A 521 -38.08 -27.59 17.82
N ILE A 522 -38.37 -27.84 16.55
CA ILE A 522 -37.81 -28.93 15.78
C ILE A 522 -36.82 -28.31 14.80
N GLN A 523 -35.57 -28.74 14.90
CA GLN A 523 -34.49 -28.32 14.03
C GLN A 523 -34.04 -29.49 13.17
N LEU A 524 -33.87 -29.24 11.88
CA LEU A 524 -33.38 -30.22 10.91
C LEU A 524 -32.15 -29.69 10.20
N TRP A 525 -31.16 -30.57 10.01
CA TRP A 525 -29.92 -30.28 9.28
C TRP A 525 -29.86 -31.03 7.94
N GLY A 526 -29.35 -30.40 6.89
CA GLY A 526 -29.11 -31.10 5.62
C GLY A 526 -28.39 -30.27 4.56
N SER A 527 -27.93 -30.94 3.50
CA SER A 527 -27.06 -30.35 2.47
C SER A 527 -27.80 -29.46 1.46
N ASP A 528 -29.09 -29.73 1.22
CA ASP A 528 -29.90 -28.96 0.26
C ASP A 528 -30.78 -27.93 0.96
N LYS A 529 -30.61 -26.67 0.53
CA LYS A 529 -31.28 -25.47 1.02
C LYS A 529 -32.81 -25.55 0.99
N GLN A 530 -33.41 -26.12 -0.06
CA GLN A 530 -34.88 -26.16 -0.19
C GLN A 530 -35.45 -27.43 0.43
N MET A 531 -34.71 -28.52 0.29
CA MET A 531 -35.13 -29.83 0.75
C MET A 531 -35.31 -29.87 2.27
N VAL A 532 -34.39 -29.28 3.03
CA VAL A 532 -34.46 -29.26 4.50
C VAL A 532 -35.73 -28.55 5.00
N VAL A 533 -36.18 -27.49 4.31
CA VAL A 533 -37.44 -26.79 4.65
C VAL A 533 -38.64 -27.68 4.32
N TYR A 534 -38.68 -28.29 3.13
CA TYR A 534 -39.81 -29.14 2.73
C TYR A 534 -39.94 -30.42 3.57
N VAL A 535 -38.82 -31.04 3.93
CA VAL A 535 -38.79 -32.20 4.82
C VAL A 535 -39.29 -31.79 6.21
N LEU A 536 -38.81 -30.67 6.77
CA LEU A 536 -39.28 -30.21 8.08
C LEU A 536 -40.77 -29.83 8.08
N GLU A 537 -41.27 -29.20 7.01
CA GLU A 537 -42.70 -28.93 6.86
C GLU A 537 -43.57 -30.19 6.76
N SER A 538 -43.11 -31.18 5.98
CA SER A 538 -43.85 -32.43 5.81
C SER A 538 -43.86 -33.24 7.10
N VAL A 539 -42.73 -33.30 7.83
CA VAL A 539 -42.65 -33.94 9.16
C VAL A 539 -43.58 -33.25 10.15
N THR A 540 -43.53 -31.92 10.25
CA THR A 540 -44.40 -31.17 11.19
C THR A 540 -45.89 -31.33 10.87
N ARG A 541 -46.26 -31.35 9.58
CA ARG A 541 -47.64 -31.57 9.14
C ARG A 541 -48.09 -33.02 9.34
N ALA A 542 -47.23 -33.99 9.15
CA ALA A 542 -47.49 -35.41 9.42
C ALA A 542 -47.69 -35.69 10.92
N ILE A 543 -46.90 -35.05 11.80
CA ILE A 543 -47.11 -35.14 13.25
C ILE A 543 -48.50 -34.66 13.62
N LEU A 544 -48.92 -33.50 13.08
CA LEU A 544 -50.23 -32.92 13.35
C LEU A 544 -51.36 -33.76 12.78
N SER A 545 -51.24 -34.26 11.54
CA SER A 545 -52.27 -35.09 10.93
C SER A 545 -52.44 -36.40 11.71
N HIS A 546 -51.35 -37.02 12.16
CA HIS A 546 -51.37 -38.22 12.98
C HIS A 546 -52.04 -37.97 14.35
N GLN A 547 -51.69 -36.88 15.03
CA GLN A 547 -52.30 -36.51 16.31
C GLN A 547 -53.79 -36.21 16.18
N VAL A 548 -54.19 -35.45 15.16
CA VAL A 548 -55.61 -35.13 14.90
C VAL A 548 -56.41 -36.38 14.54
N ALA A 549 -55.85 -37.29 13.74
CA ALA A 549 -56.50 -38.56 13.39
C ALA A 549 -56.72 -39.43 14.63
N LYS A 550 -55.70 -39.54 15.50
CA LYS A 550 -55.78 -40.30 16.75
C LYS A 550 -56.74 -39.67 17.76
N ALA A 551 -56.84 -38.34 17.80
CA ALA A 551 -57.82 -37.62 18.61
C ALA A 551 -59.26 -37.94 18.19
N ARG A 552 -59.53 -37.91 16.88
CA ARG A 552 -60.85 -38.20 16.30
C ARG A 552 -61.27 -39.63 16.60
N ALA A 553 -60.35 -40.59 16.50
CA ALA A 553 -60.60 -41.99 16.87
C ALA A 553 -61.00 -42.17 18.35
N LEU A 554 -60.53 -41.29 19.23
CA LEU A 554 -60.82 -41.28 20.66
C LEU A 554 -61.90 -40.25 21.06
N ASN A 555 -62.59 -39.65 20.07
CA ASN A 555 -63.60 -38.61 20.26
C ASN A 555 -63.15 -37.42 21.14
N ARG A 556 -61.87 -37.03 21.02
CA ARG A 556 -61.28 -35.86 21.70
C ARG A 556 -60.97 -34.77 20.68
N GLN A 557 -61.13 -33.50 21.09
CA GLN A 557 -60.63 -32.35 20.34
C GLN A 557 -59.23 -31.98 20.87
N ILE A 558 -58.22 -31.89 20.00
CA ILE A 558 -56.90 -31.35 20.33
C ILE A 558 -56.74 -30.00 19.64
N ALA A 559 -56.18 -29.02 20.36
CA ALA A 559 -55.75 -27.72 19.83
C ALA A 559 -54.29 -27.73 19.31
N ALA A 560 -53.84 -28.81 18.65
CA ALA A 560 -52.47 -28.86 18.13
C ALA A 560 -52.33 -27.92 16.94
N ARG A 561 -51.37 -26.99 16.98
CA ARG A 561 -51.22 -25.93 15.98
C ARG A 561 -49.76 -25.67 15.64
N ILE A 562 -49.52 -25.33 14.37
CA ILE A 562 -48.22 -24.80 13.92
C ILE A 562 -48.13 -23.34 14.39
N VAL A 563 -47.20 -23.05 15.30
CA VAL A 563 -46.96 -21.69 15.83
C VAL A 563 -46.06 -20.91 14.89
N LYS A 564 -45.03 -21.58 14.35
CA LYS A 564 -44.12 -21.02 13.34
C LYS A 564 -43.86 -22.05 12.26
N THR A 565 -44.16 -21.69 11.01
CA THR A 565 -43.86 -22.52 9.83
C THR A 565 -42.35 -22.70 9.69
N ALA A 566 -41.91 -23.80 9.07
CA ALA A 566 -40.49 -24.09 8.90
C ALA A 566 -39.79 -22.90 8.24
N THR A 567 -38.96 -22.21 9.02
CA THR A 567 -38.25 -21.02 8.58
C THR A 567 -36.77 -21.35 8.58
N ARG A 568 -36.12 -21.05 7.46
CA ARG A 568 -34.69 -21.23 7.27
C ARG A 568 -33.93 -20.13 8.00
N ASP A 569 -32.80 -20.46 8.60
CA ASP A 569 -31.87 -19.43 9.06
C ASP A 569 -31.19 -18.68 7.90
N ALA A 570 -30.86 -17.42 8.12
CA ALA A 570 -30.32 -16.54 7.07
C ALA A 570 -28.92 -16.97 6.59
N GLN A 571 -28.16 -17.67 7.43
CA GLN A 571 -26.77 -18.08 7.17
C GLN A 571 -26.59 -19.60 7.37
N PRO A 572 -25.78 -20.28 6.54
CA PRO A 572 -25.38 -21.66 6.79
C PRO A 572 -24.55 -21.74 8.06
N LEU A 573 -24.84 -22.69 8.94
CA LEU A 573 -24.26 -22.74 10.29
C LEU A 573 -22.78 -23.15 10.29
N GLU A 574 -22.37 -23.93 9.28
CA GLU A 574 -21.01 -24.47 9.17
C GLU A 574 -20.44 -24.14 7.78
N ASP A 575 -19.86 -22.93 7.65
CA ASP A 575 -19.19 -22.53 6.42
C ASP A 575 -17.74 -23.06 6.40
N LYS A 576 -17.60 -24.38 6.25
CA LYS A 576 -16.30 -25.04 6.07
C LYS A 576 -15.57 -24.57 4.80
N ARG A 577 -16.19 -23.77 3.92
CA ARG A 577 -15.58 -23.29 2.67
C ARG A 577 -14.38 -22.40 2.96
N ILE A 578 -14.48 -21.50 3.94
CA ILE A 578 -13.39 -20.59 4.29
C ILE A 578 -12.23 -21.36 4.94
N ALA A 579 -12.54 -22.29 5.84
CA ALA A 579 -11.54 -23.14 6.48
C ALA A 579 -10.80 -24.02 5.45
N LEU A 580 -11.52 -24.66 4.53
CA LEU A 580 -10.95 -25.52 3.51
C LEU A 580 -10.19 -24.72 2.44
N ALA A 581 -10.69 -23.54 2.06
CA ALA A 581 -9.96 -22.59 1.20
C ALA A 581 -8.67 -22.08 1.87
N MET A 582 -8.68 -21.84 3.18
CA MET A 582 -7.45 -21.50 3.90
C MET A 582 -6.45 -22.67 3.92
N GLN A 583 -6.91 -23.90 4.15
CA GLN A 583 -6.04 -25.08 4.13
C GLN A 583 -5.39 -25.30 2.75
N ILE A 584 -6.16 -25.17 1.66
CA ILE A 584 -5.63 -25.27 0.30
C ILE A 584 -4.63 -24.15 0.02
N PHE A 585 -4.92 -22.92 0.46
CA PHE A 585 -4.06 -21.75 0.23
C PHE A 585 -2.71 -21.88 0.95
N VAL A 586 -2.74 -22.26 2.22
CA VAL A 586 -1.53 -22.50 3.03
C VAL A 586 -0.71 -23.65 2.45
N GLY A 587 -1.36 -24.73 2.00
CA GLY A 587 -0.69 -25.84 1.32
C GLY A 587 0.02 -25.40 0.03
N ALA A 588 -0.63 -24.54 -0.77
CA ALA A 588 -0.08 -24.03 -2.01
C ALA A 588 1.11 -23.06 -1.79
N ILE A 589 1.06 -22.21 -0.76
CA ILE A 589 2.19 -21.35 -0.37
C ILE A 589 3.39 -22.18 0.07
N MET A 590 3.18 -23.18 0.92
CA MET A 590 4.27 -24.05 1.39
C MET A 590 4.95 -24.76 0.21
N LEU A 591 4.17 -25.24 -0.77
CA LEU A 591 4.72 -25.87 -1.96
C LEU A 591 5.50 -24.88 -2.83
N ALA A 592 5.03 -23.63 -2.96
CA ALA A 592 5.75 -22.57 -3.67
C ALA A 592 7.07 -22.19 -2.98
N ILE A 593 7.12 -22.14 -1.64
CA ILE A 593 8.34 -21.88 -0.88
C ILE A 593 9.36 -23.01 -1.09
N VAL A 594 8.91 -24.27 -1.03
CA VAL A 594 9.77 -25.43 -1.28
C VAL A 594 10.33 -25.39 -2.71
N ALA A 595 9.48 -25.11 -3.72
CA ALA A 595 9.93 -24.95 -5.10
C ALA A 595 10.93 -23.81 -5.27
N GLY A 596 10.67 -22.65 -4.63
CA GLY A 596 11.59 -21.51 -4.63
C GLY A 596 12.94 -21.83 -3.98
N ALA A 597 12.95 -22.56 -2.86
CA ALA A 597 14.17 -23.00 -2.20
C ALA A 597 14.99 -23.96 -3.08
N VAL A 598 14.32 -24.87 -3.80
CA VAL A 598 14.99 -25.77 -4.77
C VAL A 598 15.62 -24.97 -5.90
N VAL A 599 14.91 -24.01 -6.50
CA VAL A 599 15.44 -23.16 -7.57
C VAL A 599 16.61 -22.32 -7.07
N TRP A 600 16.52 -21.74 -5.88
CA TRP A 600 17.62 -20.99 -5.26
C TRP A 600 18.84 -21.87 -5.02
N PHE A 601 18.66 -23.09 -4.53
CA PHE A 601 19.75 -24.05 -4.33
C PHE A 601 20.41 -24.43 -5.66
N MET A 602 19.64 -24.63 -6.74
CA MET A 602 20.19 -24.88 -8.07
C MET A 602 20.96 -23.69 -8.63
N LEU A 603 20.44 -22.47 -8.47
CA LEU A 603 21.13 -21.24 -8.92
C LEU A 603 22.43 -21.01 -8.15
N ARG A 604 22.42 -21.21 -6.83
CA ARG A 604 23.63 -21.07 -5.98
C ARG A 604 24.70 -22.09 -6.35
N ARG A 605 24.29 -23.31 -6.72
CA ARG A 605 25.21 -24.34 -7.19
C ARG A 605 25.76 -24.04 -8.59
N ALA A 606 25.00 -23.34 -9.43
CA ALA A 606 25.47 -22.88 -10.72
C ALA A 606 26.46 -21.71 -10.57
N SER A 607 26.19 -20.76 -9.66
CA SER A 607 27.09 -19.60 -9.46
C SER A 607 28.45 -20.00 -8.88
N SER A 608 28.49 -20.98 -7.97
CA SER A 608 29.78 -21.46 -7.44
C SER A 608 30.70 -22.05 -8.51
N VAL A 609 30.16 -22.59 -9.61
CA VAL A 609 30.96 -23.11 -10.73
C VAL A 609 31.57 -21.98 -11.57
N PHE A 610 30.96 -20.78 -11.57
CA PHE A 610 31.50 -19.61 -12.25
C PHE A 610 32.50 -18.83 -11.39
N ASP A 611 32.27 -18.75 -10.08
CA ASP A 611 33.20 -18.09 -9.15
C ASP A 611 34.56 -18.81 -9.12
N ASP A 612 34.58 -20.14 -9.25
CA ASP A 612 35.81 -20.95 -9.33
C ASP A 612 36.60 -20.73 -10.65
N LEU A 613 35.95 -20.28 -11.73
CA LEU A 613 36.59 -20.00 -13.03
C LEU A 613 37.19 -18.59 -13.10
N GLU A 614 36.60 -17.61 -12.41
CA GLU A 614 37.04 -16.21 -12.45
C GLU A 614 38.25 -15.95 -11.52
N SER A 615 38.42 -16.75 -10.45
CA SER A 615 39.58 -16.64 -9.56
C SER A 615 40.88 -17.19 -10.15
N ASP A 616 40.83 -18.18 -11.04
CA ASP A 616 42.04 -18.78 -11.62
C ASP A 616 42.66 -17.89 -12.72
N ASP A 617 41.86 -17.22 -13.55
CA ASP A 617 42.37 -16.39 -14.65
C ASP A 617 42.90 -15.01 -14.22
N LEU A 618 42.41 -14.44 -13.10
CA LEU A 618 42.83 -13.11 -12.64
C LEU A 618 44.15 -13.10 -11.85
N THR A 619 44.55 -14.24 -11.28
CA THR A 619 45.83 -14.35 -10.55
C THR A 619 47.05 -14.34 -11.48
N HIS A 620 46.86 -14.64 -12.77
CA HIS A 620 47.93 -14.61 -13.77
C HIS A 620 48.22 -13.22 -14.36
N LEU A 621 47.38 -12.21 -14.08
CA LEU A 621 47.55 -10.84 -14.60
C LEU A 621 48.13 -9.84 -13.58
N GLU A 622 48.20 -10.20 -12.30
CA GLU A 622 48.79 -9.37 -11.24
C GLU A 622 50.30 -9.58 -11.02
N THR A 623 50.94 -10.53 -11.72
CA THR A 623 52.41 -10.64 -11.73
C THR A 623 53.04 -9.59 -12.66
N GLU A 624 53.22 -8.42 -12.05
CA GLU A 624 53.86 -7.20 -12.50
C GLU A 624 55.38 -7.39 -12.77
N SER A 625 55.79 -7.64 -14.01
CA SER A 625 57.15 -7.34 -14.48
C SER A 625 57.24 -7.35 -16.01
N LEU A 626 56.88 -6.26 -16.69
CA LEU A 626 57.31 -5.92 -18.06
C LEU A 626 56.64 -4.61 -18.50
N TRP A 627 57.15 -3.48 -18.02
CA TRP A 627 56.95 -2.18 -18.66
C TRP A 627 58.33 -1.60 -19.02
N PRO A 628 58.69 -1.47 -20.30
CA PRO A 628 59.98 -0.90 -20.70
C PRO A 628 59.83 0.61 -20.88
N GLY A 629 60.45 1.40 -20.00
CA GLY A 629 60.38 2.85 -20.15
C GLY A 629 60.99 3.69 -19.03
N SER A 630 62.25 3.45 -18.65
CA SER A 630 62.99 4.40 -17.79
C SER A 630 64.51 4.40 -18.04
N GLN A 631 64.92 4.27 -19.30
CA GLN A 631 66.31 4.46 -19.72
C GLN A 631 66.40 5.52 -20.83
N VAL A 632 66.22 6.80 -20.52
CA VAL A 632 66.92 7.90 -21.23
C VAL A 632 66.93 9.11 -20.29
N LEU A 633 68.13 9.50 -19.82
CA LEU A 633 68.62 10.86 -19.53
C LEU A 633 69.74 10.79 -18.47
N ASN A 634 70.86 10.20 -18.85
CA ASN A 634 72.17 10.57 -18.33
C ASN A 634 72.99 11.05 -19.53
N GLY A 635 73.16 12.37 -19.62
CA GLY A 635 74.04 13.05 -20.55
C GLY A 635 75.00 13.97 -19.79
N PRO A 636 76.18 14.28 -20.34
CA PRO A 636 77.42 14.40 -19.58
C PRO A 636 77.80 15.86 -19.26
N GLY A 637 78.39 16.09 -18.08
CA GLY A 637 79.40 17.13 -17.86
C GLY A 637 80.76 16.42 -17.72
N GLY A 638 81.85 16.80 -18.39
CA GLY A 638 82.25 18.14 -18.82
C GLY A 638 83.21 18.70 -17.78
N ASP A 639 84.52 18.58 -18.08
CA ASP A 639 85.68 19.07 -17.32
C ASP A 639 85.58 20.54 -16.86
#